data_AF-A0A8T4JQG0-F1
#
_entry.id   AF-A0A8T4JQG0-F1
#
_cell.length_a   1.000
_cell.length_b   1.000
_cell.length_c   1.000
_cell.angle_alpha   90.00
_cell.angle_beta   90.00
_cell.angle_gamma   90.00
#
_symmetry.space_group_name_H-M   'P 1'
#
loop_
_entity.id
_entity.type
_entity.pdbx_description
1 polymer ?
#
loop_
_entity_poly.entity_id
_entity_poly.type
_entity_poly.pdbx_seq_one_letter_code
_entity_poly.pdbx_strand_id
1 'polypeptide(L)'
;MAIDEDAKYKLQEFVDRMSGYKARHTELITVYVPAGMDLNLITRQLESEKSTAANIKSTSTRKNVQIALDSLIRICKTEKTPKNGVAMFSGNVSKNEGNDEFITEFFEPPEESSVRLYRCDQIFVMDPLLDMLEIKEVYGLLVIERKEATIGMLVGKKIKILKHIDSFVPGKVRAGGQCLSPDTLIMKENGELIEIKDSHNPLLVLSENFNSETTEKTPVISKWENDKELFKIETCYPKFEIKASNDHTFFVRSENGIEEKTLDEISEGDYLLMPEKIDLDLTLQKIDFSPVIKQKFNMKEIDIPEYLNEDLSKLFGYYLGDGSYEIDRITFFEQREEVAEKYKSLIENIFKIKSDLRFRKSRNYFQIRLYSRIISQLFKKYFNHDQKTLNQSIPSLILKSPDNVLASFISGFFDAEGYVSGGRIAFGINNEKLTKQFQFALLRLGIISSINKYDNRRNPYSDNMRYTLSIDDLESIKKFKEKVGFYSLEKQDKIKKLLENRSNRNKVRQVVVNGREVSKIIRNSGLNTRQFGCPSFFVNERQLSKELFKKNILDKIKDEDLKKRLEMFYLSNLIAVKISKIDSIGVKKTVDIETKNHNFLANGLIVHNSAQRYHRITEGLAKEFYRKIAELFKKEFFHMKELNGILVGGPGPTKEDFLKEGNLVTALMDKVLAVKDIGYADPHGIELLVECSQDVLEKQEIYREKNLMEKFFNMLGKEKDKTAYKKDEVEKALNFGAVEMLLLSRKLKKEDIQKYEKMSEATSAKVELISVETEEGQQFWNLGGVGAILRFKI
;
A
#
# COMPACT_ATOMS: atom_id res chain seq x y z
N MET A 1 -36.37 -14.97 7.21
CA MET A 1 -37.27 -15.25 8.34
C MET A 1 -38.01 -16.50 7.92
N ALA A 2 -37.77 -17.61 8.61
CA ALA A 2 -38.60 -18.78 8.43
C ALA A 2 -40.05 -18.37 8.72
N ILE A 3 -40.97 -18.82 7.88
CA ILE A 3 -42.40 -18.73 8.16
C ILE A 3 -42.64 -19.37 9.53
N ASP A 4 -43.34 -18.65 10.40
CA ASP A 4 -43.76 -19.14 11.72
C ASP A 4 -44.42 -20.53 11.59
N GLU A 5 -44.12 -21.47 12.49
CA GLU A 5 -44.60 -22.85 12.36
C GLU A 5 -46.14 -22.91 12.34
N ASP A 6 -46.81 -22.05 13.12
CA ASP A 6 -48.28 -21.91 13.11
C ASP A 6 -48.80 -21.34 11.78
N ALA A 7 -48.08 -20.40 11.17
CA ALA A 7 -48.43 -19.85 9.86
C ALA A 7 -48.19 -20.86 8.72
N LYS A 8 -47.13 -21.70 8.81
CA LYS A 8 -46.94 -22.83 7.88
C LYS A 8 -48.04 -23.86 8.02
N TYR A 9 -48.41 -24.21 9.26
CA TYR A 9 -49.48 -25.15 9.53
C TYR A 9 -50.82 -24.66 8.96
N LYS A 10 -51.17 -23.39 9.19
CA LYS A 10 -52.38 -22.76 8.63
C LYS A 10 -52.37 -22.72 7.10
N LEU A 11 -51.21 -22.42 6.50
CA LEU A 11 -51.04 -22.45 5.05
C LEU A 11 -51.24 -23.86 4.50
N GLN A 12 -50.62 -24.86 5.13
CA GLN A 12 -50.73 -26.27 4.75
C GLN A 12 -52.18 -26.75 4.85
N GLU A 13 -52.85 -26.52 6.00
CA GLU A 13 -54.25 -26.88 6.20
C GLU A 13 -55.17 -26.24 5.16
N PHE A 14 -54.91 -24.97 4.83
CA PHE A 14 -55.65 -24.27 3.78
C PHE A 14 -55.42 -24.89 2.41
N VAL A 15 -54.16 -25.21 2.05
CA VAL A 15 -53.82 -25.81 0.76
C VAL A 15 -54.42 -27.22 0.62
N ASP A 16 -54.35 -28.04 1.66
CA ASP A 16 -54.89 -29.41 1.68
C ASP A 16 -56.41 -29.40 1.50
N ARG A 17 -57.09 -28.48 2.21
CA ARG A 17 -58.54 -28.30 2.09
C ARG A 17 -58.95 -27.86 0.69
N MET A 18 -58.24 -26.88 0.11
CA MET A 18 -58.61 -26.28 -1.17
C MET A 18 -58.23 -27.16 -2.37
N SER A 19 -57.10 -27.86 -2.31
CA SER A 19 -56.66 -28.80 -3.36
C SER A 19 -57.54 -30.05 -3.48
N GLY A 20 -58.31 -30.37 -2.44
CA GLY A 20 -59.28 -31.47 -2.44
C GLY A 20 -60.52 -31.22 -3.33
N TYR A 21 -60.78 -29.97 -3.72
CA TYR A 21 -61.91 -29.62 -4.56
C TYR A 21 -61.61 -29.77 -6.05
N LYS A 22 -62.51 -30.47 -6.75
CA LYS A 22 -62.46 -30.64 -8.20
C LYS A 22 -63.85 -30.52 -8.79
N ALA A 23 -64.01 -29.59 -9.72
CA ALA A 23 -65.25 -29.39 -10.45
C ALA A 23 -65.28 -30.24 -11.73
N ARG A 24 -66.49 -30.48 -12.26
CA ARG A 24 -66.68 -31.26 -13.50
C ARG A 24 -66.28 -30.46 -14.73
N HIS A 25 -66.50 -29.15 -14.69
CA HIS A 25 -66.15 -28.21 -15.76
C HIS A 25 -65.20 -27.14 -15.23
N THR A 26 -64.70 -26.28 -16.13
CA THR A 26 -63.85 -25.15 -15.75
C THR A 26 -64.69 -24.06 -15.08
N GLU A 27 -64.94 -24.22 -13.78
CA GLU A 27 -65.84 -23.39 -12.99
C GLU A 27 -65.32 -23.01 -11.59
N LEU A 28 -64.08 -23.39 -11.27
CA LEU A 28 -63.37 -22.96 -10.07
C LEU A 28 -62.45 -21.79 -10.43
N ILE A 29 -62.61 -20.67 -9.73
CA ILE A 29 -61.88 -19.43 -10.00
C ILE A 29 -60.84 -19.20 -8.91
N THR A 30 -59.60 -18.97 -9.34
CA THR A 30 -58.47 -18.59 -8.48
C THR A 30 -57.98 -17.20 -8.87
N VAL A 31 -57.78 -16.34 -7.87
CA VAL A 31 -57.26 -14.98 -8.03
C VAL A 31 -56.15 -14.72 -7.02
N TYR A 32 -54.96 -14.36 -7.51
CA TYR A 32 -53.86 -13.87 -6.67
C TYR A 32 -53.65 -12.38 -6.90
N VAL A 33 -53.60 -11.63 -5.81
CA VAL A 33 -53.38 -10.19 -5.79
C VAL A 33 -52.07 -9.90 -5.04
N PRO A 34 -51.09 -9.23 -5.69
CA PRO A 34 -49.84 -8.86 -5.05
C PRO A 34 -50.02 -7.93 -3.83
N ALA A 35 -49.07 -7.99 -2.90
CA ALA A 35 -48.97 -7.04 -1.80
C ALA A 35 -48.93 -5.58 -2.32
N GLY A 36 -49.72 -4.70 -1.70
CA GLY A 36 -49.78 -3.27 -2.05
C GLY A 36 -50.60 -2.90 -3.30
N MET A 37 -51.19 -3.87 -4.01
CA MET A 37 -52.08 -3.60 -5.16
C MET A 37 -53.50 -3.25 -4.70
N ASP A 38 -54.17 -2.27 -5.33
CA ASP A 38 -55.54 -1.88 -5.00
C ASP A 38 -56.59 -2.89 -5.55
N LEU A 39 -57.45 -3.44 -4.69
CA LEU A 39 -58.55 -4.34 -5.06
C LEU A 39 -59.56 -3.70 -6.02
N ASN A 40 -59.63 -2.37 -6.13
CA ASN A 40 -60.47 -1.71 -7.12
C ASN A 40 -60.06 -2.07 -8.56
N LEU A 41 -58.77 -2.26 -8.83
CA LEU A 41 -58.27 -2.69 -10.13
C LEU A 41 -58.68 -4.14 -10.44
N ILE A 42 -58.60 -5.00 -9.43
CA ILE A 42 -59.02 -6.41 -9.52
C ILE A 42 -60.53 -6.51 -9.70
N THR A 43 -61.31 -5.67 -9.02
CA THR A 43 -62.77 -5.58 -9.17
C THR A 43 -63.18 -5.32 -10.62
N ARG A 44 -62.54 -4.36 -11.29
CA ARG A 44 -62.81 -4.07 -12.71
C ARG A 44 -62.46 -5.24 -13.61
N GLN A 45 -61.36 -5.93 -13.32
CA GLN A 45 -60.97 -7.13 -14.07
C GLN A 45 -62.02 -8.24 -13.90
N LEU A 46 -62.49 -8.51 -12.68
CA LEU A 46 -63.50 -9.53 -12.41
C LEU A 46 -64.86 -9.19 -13.02
N GLU A 47 -65.26 -7.91 -13.05
CA GLU A 47 -66.47 -7.46 -13.74
C GLU A 47 -66.39 -7.73 -15.26
N SER A 48 -65.21 -7.51 -15.87
CA SER A 48 -64.96 -7.84 -17.28
C SER A 48 -65.02 -9.34 -17.54
N GLU A 49 -64.44 -10.16 -16.66
CA GLU A 49 -64.51 -11.63 -16.75
C GLU A 49 -65.96 -12.12 -16.59
N LYS A 50 -66.77 -11.46 -15.74
CA LYS A 50 -68.19 -11.79 -15.56
C LYS A 50 -69.01 -11.53 -16.82
N SER A 51 -68.77 -10.40 -17.49
CA SER A 51 -69.37 -10.11 -18.79
C SER A 51 -68.99 -11.16 -19.84
N THR A 52 -67.74 -11.61 -19.83
CA THR A 52 -67.25 -12.65 -20.76
C THR A 52 -67.86 -14.02 -20.47
N ALA A 53 -68.03 -14.37 -19.19
CA ALA A 53 -68.65 -15.62 -18.75
C ALA A 53 -70.10 -15.79 -19.25
N ALA A 54 -70.80 -14.70 -19.62
CA ALA A 54 -72.14 -14.78 -20.23
C ALA A 54 -72.16 -15.61 -21.53
N ASN A 55 -71.03 -15.70 -22.24
CA ASN A 55 -70.87 -16.44 -23.50
C ASN A 55 -70.64 -17.94 -23.32
N ILE A 56 -70.55 -18.44 -22.08
CA ILE A 56 -70.40 -19.88 -21.81
C ILE A 56 -71.66 -20.63 -22.31
N LYS A 57 -71.45 -21.64 -23.16
CA LYS A 57 -72.52 -22.41 -23.82
C LYS A 57 -73.34 -23.27 -22.84
N SER A 58 -72.68 -23.85 -21.83
CA SER A 58 -73.33 -24.63 -20.78
C SER A 58 -74.07 -23.73 -19.80
N THR A 59 -75.38 -23.89 -19.67
CA THR A 59 -76.24 -23.09 -18.78
C THR A 59 -75.86 -23.25 -17.31
N SER A 60 -75.54 -24.48 -16.88
CA SER A 60 -75.10 -24.79 -15.52
C SER A 60 -73.74 -24.16 -15.22
N THR A 61 -72.73 -24.40 -16.06
CA THR A 61 -71.37 -23.85 -15.88
C THR A 61 -71.37 -22.32 -15.90
N ARG A 62 -72.17 -21.72 -16.79
CA ARG A 62 -72.35 -20.26 -16.85
C ARG A 62 -72.90 -19.70 -15.54
N LYS A 63 -73.96 -20.31 -14.99
CA LYS A 63 -74.56 -19.91 -13.71
C LYS A 63 -73.51 -20.00 -12.59
N ASN A 64 -72.76 -21.10 -12.53
CA ASN A 64 -71.76 -21.33 -11.48
C ASN A 64 -70.61 -20.32 -11.53
N VAL A 65 -70.04 -20.07 -12.71
CA VAL A 65 -68.94 -19.09 -12.89
C VAL A 65 -69.42 -17.68 -12.54
N GLN A 66 -70.64 -17.30 -12.93
CA GLN A 66 -71.19 -15.97 -12.60
C GLN A 66 -71.40 -15.78 -11.09
N ILE A 67 -71.90 -16.79 -10.38
CA ILE A 67 -72.07 -16.75 -8.91
C ILE A 67 -70.71 -16.64 -8.21
N ALA A 68 -69.71 -17.37 -8.68
CA ALA A 68 -68.35 -17.33 -8.14
C ALA A 68 -67.71 -15.94 -8.33
N LEU A 69 -67.82 -15.37 -9.54
CA LEU A 69 -67.34 -14.01 -9.82
C LEU A 69 -68.06 -12.95 -9.00
N ASP A 70 -69.37 -13.06 -8.82
CA ASP A 70 -70.14 -12.13 -7.97
C ASP A 70 -69.69 -12.17 -6.51
N SER A 71 -69.37 -13.37 -6.00
CA SER A 71 -68.86 -13.54 -4.64
C SER A 71 -67.47 -12.91 -4.48
N LEU A 72 -66.57 -13.09 -5.45
CA LEU A 72 -65.24 -12.47 -5.46
C LEU A 72 -65.31 -10.94 -5.59
N ILE A 73 -66.17 -10.41 -6.47
CA ILE A 73 -66.41 -8.97 -6.64
C ILE A 73 -66.92 -8.35 -5.34
N ARG A 74 -67.85 -9.04 -4.65
CA ARG A 74 -68.37 -8.58 -3.36
C ARG A 74 -67.26 -8.45 -2.33
N ILE A 75 -66.39 -9.45 -2.21
CA ILE A 75 -65.24 -9.43 -1.29
C ILE A 75 -64.27 -8.30 -1.65
N CYS A 76 -63.94 -8.13 -2.94
CA CYS A 76 -63.03 -7.07 -3.37
C CYS A 76 -63.56 -5.66 -3.07
N LYS A 77 -64.89 -5.48 -3.00
CA LYS A 77 -65.54 -4.21 -2.66
C LYS A 77 -65.61 -3.96 -1.15
N THR A 78 -65.58 -5.00 -0.32
CA THR A 78 -65.71 -4.89 1.15
C THR A 78 -64.37 -4.90 1.87
N GLU A 79 -63.40 -5.65 1.37
CA GLU A 79 -62.09 -5.84 1.99
C GLU A 79 -61.03 -4.90 1.43
N LYS A 80 -59.89 -4.82 2.12
CA LYS A 80 -58.66 -4.18 1.62
C LYS A 80 -57.60 -5.24 1.39
N THR A 81 -56.66 -4.97 0.47
CA THR A 81 -55.51 -5.86 0.25
C THR A 81 -54.72 -5.99 1.55
N PRO A 82 -54.57 -7.21 2.09
CA PRO A 82 -53.75 -7.47 3.27
C PRO A 82 -52.28 -7.16 3.02
N LYS A 83 -51.48 -7.13 4.10
CA LYS A 83 -50.08 -6.72 4.05
C LYS A 83 -49.27 -7.61 3.10
N ASN A 84 -49.54 -8.90 3.11
CA ASN A 84 -48.82 -9.89 2.30
C ASN A 84 -49.43 -10.15 0.91
N GLY A 85 -50.46 -9.39 0.52
CA GLY A 85 -51.30 -9.70 -0.64
C GLY A 85 -52.45 -10.63 -0.28
N VAL A 86 -53.20 -11.12 -1.27
CA VAL A 86 -54.32 -12.05 -1.03
C VAL A 86 -54.47 -13.09 -2.14
N ALA A 87 -54.81 -14.31 -1.75
CA ALA A 87 -55.31 -15.37 -2.61
C ALA A 87 -56.82 -15.56 -2.36
N MET A 88 -57.62 -15.45 -3.42
CA MET A 88 -59.07 -15.63 -3.37
C MET A 88 -59.49 -16.80 -4.25
N PHE A 89 -60.41 -17.62 -3.75
CA PHE A 89 -60.88 -18.83 -4.41
C PHE A 89 -62.40 -18.85 -4.37
N SER A 90 -63.07 -19.13 -5.48
CA SER A 90 -64.54 -19.26 -5.50
C SER A 90 -65.02 -20.22 -6.57
N GLY A 91 -66.04 -21.01 -6.26
CA GLY A 91 -66.64 -21.95 -7.22
C GLY A 91 -67.63 -22.92 -6.58
N ASN A 92 -68.37 -23.65 -7.42
CA ASN A 92 -69.23 -24.74 -6.97
C ASN A 92 -68.39 -26.02 -6.84
N VAL A 93 -68.38 -26.63 -5.66
CA VAL A 93 -67.59 -27.82 -5.32
C VAL A 93 -68.43 -29.08 -5.19
N SER A 94 -69.73 -29.01 -5.51
CA SER A 94 -70.61 -30.16 -5.40
C SER A 94 -70.24 -31.30 -6.36
N LYS A 95 -70.28 -32.53 -5.86
CA LYS A 95 -70.03 -33.75 -6.66
C LYS A 95 -71.25 -34.20 -7.48
N ASN A 96 -72.45 -33.75 -7.09
CA ASN A 96 -73.73 -34.15 -7.67
C ASN A 96 -74.31 -33.04 -8.55
N GLU A 97 -74.77 -33.43 -9.73
CA GLU A 97 -75.35 -32.51 -10.70
C GLU A 97 -76.69 -31.97 -10.18
N GLY A 98 -76.81 -30.64 -10.05
CA GLY A 98 -78.00 -29.98 -9.53
C GLY A 98 -77.94 -29.55 -8.05
N ASN A 99 -76.89 -29.90 -7.32
CA ASN A 99 -76.63 -29.36 -5.98
C ASN A 99 -75.72 -28.13 -6.04
N ASP A 100 -76.15 -27.04 -5.40
CA ASP A 100 -75.40 -25.78 -5.32
C ASP A 100 -74.62 -25.77 -3.99
N GLU A 101 -73.34 -26.19 -4.01
CA GLU A 101 -72.42 -26.11 -2.87
C GLU A 101 -71.27 -25.16 -3.22
N PHE A 102 -71.44 -23.87 -2.94
CA PHE A 102 -70.46 -22.85 -3.27
C PHE A 102 -69.50 -22.60 -2.12
N ILE A 103 -68.20 -22.58 -2.43
CA ILE A 103 -67.16 -22.11 -1.52
C ILE A 103 -66.64 -20.77 -2.02
N THR A 104 -66.36 -19.86 -1.09
CA THR A 104 -65.57 -18.65 -1.37
C THR A 104 -64.65 -18.39 -0.20
N GLU A 105 -63.34 -18.34 -0.48
CA GLU A 105 -62.29 -18.23 0.53
C GLU A 105 -61.40 -17.03 0.21
N PHE A 106 -61.00 -16.32 1.27
CA PHE A 106 -60.10 -15.17 1.22
C PHE A 106 -58.94 -15.47 2.18
N PHE A 107 -57.74 -15.62 1.62
CA PHE A 107 -56.58 -16.08 2.36
C PHE A 107 -55.40 -15.12 2.18
N GLU A 108 -54.88 -14.60 3.30
CA GLU A 108 -53.64 -13.82 3.31
C GLU A 108 -52.45 -14.79 3.32
N PRO A 109 -51.55 -14.75 2.31
CA PRO A 109 -50.34 -15.56 2.31
C PRO A 109 -49.45 -15.24 3.53
N PRO A 110 -48.73 -16.24 4.09
CA PRO A 110 -47.89 -16.01 5.26
C PRO A 110 -46.66 -15.13 4.99
N GLU A 111 -46.30 -14.94 3.72
CA GLU A 111 -45.26 -14.02 3.27
C GLU A 111 -45.75 -13.13 2.12
N GLU A 112 -45.12 -11.97 1.93
CA GLU A 112 -45.45 -11.04 0.83
C GLU A 112 -45.36 -11.72 -0.55
N SER A 113 -46.50 -11.79 -1.22
CA SER A 113 -46.64 -12.33 -2.58
C SER A 113 -46.54 -11.22 -3.63
N SER A 114 -45.71 -11.43 -4.64
CA SER A 114 -45.66 -10.60 -5.86
C SER A 114 -46.46 -11.20 -7.02
N VAL A 115 -47.14 -12.33 -6.80
CA VAL A 115 -47.83 -13.08 -7.86
C VAL A 115 -49.17 -12.42 -8.19
N ARG A 116 -49.40 -12.16 -9.48
CA ARG A 116 -50.70 -11.74 -10.02
C ARG A 116 -51.23 -12.82 -10.95
N LEU A 117 -52.37 -13.42 -10.62
CA LEU A 117 -52.95 -14.51 -11.39
C LEU A 117 -54.48 -14.40 -11.38
N TYR A 118 -55.11 -14.65 -12.52
CA TYR A 118 -56.54 -14.98 -12.63
C TYR A 118 -56.64 -16.27 -13.45
N ARG A 119 -57.35 -17.27 -12.94
CA ARG A 119 -57.56 -18.52 -13.67
C ARG A 119 -58.90 -19.14 -13.30
N CYS A 120 -59.62 -19.59 -14.31
CA CYS A 120 -60.83 -20.39 -14.17
C CYS A 120 -60.53 -21.80 -14.72
N ASP A 121 -60.62 -22.82 -13.88
CA ASP A 121 -60.21 -24.19 -14.20
C ASP A 121 -61.08 -25.23 -13.48
N GLN A 122 -60.82 -26.52 -13.70
CA GLN A 122 -61.49 -27.62 -12.99
C GLN A 122 -60.97 -27.81 -11.55
N ILE A 123 -59.81 -27.23 -11.23
CA ILE A 123 -59.16 -27.26 -9.91
C ILE A 123 -58.70 -25.85 -9.54
N PHE A 124 -58.58 -25.56 -8.24
CA PHE A 124 -57.93 -24.33 -7.80
C PHE A 124 -56.42 -24.38 -8.08
N VAL A 125 -55.84 -23.25 -8.50
CA VAL A 125 -54.40 -23.15 -8.75
C VAL A 125 -53.69 -22.87 -7.44
N MET A 126 -52.92 -23.84 -6.95
CA MET A 126 -52.27 -23.75 -5.63
C MET A 126 -50.75 -23.55 -5.69
N ASP A 127 -50.14 -23.66 -6.88
CA ASP A 127 -48.68 -23.62 -7.06
C ASP A 127 -48.01 -22.43 -6.33
N PRO A 128 -48.52 -21.17 -6.40
CA PRO A 128 -47.89 -20.05 -5.70
C PRO A 128 -47.87 -20.17 -4.17
N LEU A 129 -48.82 -20.91 -3.58
CA LEU A 129 -48.87 -21.17 -2.13
C LEU A 129 -48.05 -22.39 -1.76
N LEU A 130 -47.98 -23.41 -2.62
CA LEU A 130 -47.12 -24.59 -2.45
C LEU A 130 -45.63 -24.21 -2.47
N ASP A 131 -45.23 -23.31 -3.36
CA ASP A 131 -43.86 -22.78 -3.41
C ASP A 131 -43.44 -22.09 -2.09
N MET A 132 -44.40 -21.62 -1.28
CA MET A 132 -44.12 -21.01 0.02
C MET A 132 -43.86 -22.05 1.12
N LEU A 133 -44.25 -23.32 0.91
CA LEU A 133 -44.03 -24.42 1.85
C LEU A 133 -42.64 -25.08 1.68
N GLU A 134 -41.95 -24.85 0.56
CA GLU A 134 -40.61 -25.39 0.32
C GLU A 134 -39.56 -24.91 1.34
N ILE A 135 -38.63 -25.81 1.68
CA ILE A 135 -37.48 -25.48 2.53
C ILE A 135 -36.55 -24.57 1.72
N LYS A 136 -36.54 -23.28 2.06
CA LYS A 136 -35.68 -22.30 1.38
C LYS A 136 -34.23 -22.51 1.83
N GLU A 137 -33.37 -22.91 0.90
CA GLU A 137 -31.93 -22.93 1.13
C GLU A 137 -31.42 -21.50 1.38
N VAL A 138 -30.54 -21.36 2.35
CA VAL A 138 -29.98 -20.07 2.76
C VAL A 138 -28.47 -20.07 2.52
N TYR A 139 -28.01 -19.15 1.68
CA TYR A 139 -26.58 -18.93 1.43
C TYR A 139 -26.16 -17.54 1.87
N GLY A 140 -25.01 -17.44 2.52
CA GLY A 140 -24.36 -16.17 2.83
C GLY A 140 -23.59 -15.64 1.63
N LEU A 141 -23.70 -14.35 1.35
CA LEU A 141 -23.03 -13.70 0.22
C LEU A 141 -22.10 -12.61 0.76
N LEU A 142 -20.85 -12.62 0.35
CA LEU A 142 -19.89 -11.56 0.64
C LEU A 142 -19.23 -11.12 -0.65
N VAL A 143 -19.26 -9.82 -0.94
CA VAL A 143 -18.37 -9.23 -1.92
C VAL A 143 -17.47 -8.22 -1.25
N ILE A 144 -16.18 -8.29 -1.53
CA ILE A 144 -15.18 -7.47 -0.85
C ILE A 144 -14.13 -6.90 -1.82
N GLU A 145 -13.87 -5.61 -1.67
CA GLU A 145 -12.72 -4.89 -2.20
C GLU A 145 -12.00 -4.19 -1.04
N ARG A 146 -10.82 -3.59 -1.29
CA ARG A 146 -10.12 -2.77 -0.30
C ARG A 146 -10.93 -1.55 0.16
N LYS A 147 -11.73 -0.96 -0.72
CA LYS A 147 -12.46 0.28 -0.48
C LYS A 147 -13.88 0.07 0.03
N GLU A 148 -14.47 -1.08 -0.19
CA GLU A 148 -15.86 -1.35 0.18
C GLU A 148 -16.12 -2.85 0.32
N ALA A 149 -17.20 -3.19 1.02
CA ALA A 149 -17.69 -4.56 1.10
C ALA A 149 -19.20 -4.59 1.22
N THR A 150 -19.83 -5.58 0.60
CA THR A 150 -21.26 -5.83 0.67
C THR A 150 -21.52 -7.23 1.21
N ILE A 151 -22.40 -7.32 2.21
CA ILE A 151 -22.88 -8.57 2.79
C ILE A 151 -24.35 -8.74 2.39
N GLY A 152 -24.68 -9.90 1.85
CA GLY A 152 -26.02 -10.29 1.46
C GLY A 152 -26.36 -11.72 1.87
N MET A 153 -27.59 -12.10 1.62
CA MET A 153 -28.10 -13.45 1.84
C MET A 153 -28.98 -13.85 0.67
N LEU A 154 -28.79 -15.06 0.15
CA LEU A 154 -29.66 -15.69 -0.82
C LEU A 154 -30.62 -16.61 -0.06
N VAL A 155 -31.92 -16.41 -0.22
CA VAL A 155 -32.97 -17.27 0.34
C VAL A 155 -33.81 -17.81 -0.81
N GLY A 156 -33.62 -19.09 -1.14
CA GLY A 156 -34.14 -19.65 -2.39
C GLY A 156 -33.62 -18.85 -3.59
N LYS A 157 -34.52 -18.17 -4.32
CA LYS A 157 -34.18 -17.32 -5.47
C LYS A 157 -34.08 -15.81 -5.16
N LYS A 158 -34.33 -15.40 -3.92
CA LYS A 158 -34.36 -13.98 -3.54
C LYS A 158 -33.04 -13.56 -2.90
N ILE A 159 -32.41 -12.53 -3.46
CA ILE A 159 -31.23 -11.88 -2.87
C ILE A 159 -31.70 -10.79 -1.90
N LYS A 160 -31.17 -10.80 -0.68
CA LYS A 160 -31.37 -9.76 0.33
C LYS A 160 -30.03 -9.15 0.71
N ILE A 161 -29.85 -7.86 0.43
CA ILE A 161 -28.68 -7.11 0.89
C ILE A 161 -28.87 -6.82 2.39
N LEU A 162 -27.89 -7.21 3.20
CA LEU A 162 -27.92 -6.98 4.64
C LEU A 162 -27.18 -5.70 5.00
N LYS A 163 -26.00 -5.48 4.40
CA LYS A 163 -25.15 -4.34 4.73
C LYS A 163 -24.17 -4.01 3.61
N HIS A 164 -23.94 -2.72 3.41
CA HIS A 164 -22.85 -2.19 2.58
C HIS A 164 -21.96 -1.29 3.45
N ILE A 165 -20.65 -1.34 3.25
CA ILE A 165 -19.66 -0.73 4.13
C ILE A 165 -18.52 -0.16 3.31
N ASP A 166 -18.28 1.15 3.45
CA ASP A 166 -17.11 1.82 2.91
C ASP A 166 -15.88 1.71 3.83
N SER A 167 -14.71 1.78 3.20
CA SER A 167 -13.39 1.76 3.81
C SER A 167 -12.60 3.00 3.38
N PHE A 168 -11.84 3.57 4.30
CA PHE A 168 -10.91 4.68 4.02
C PHE A 168 -9.54 4.20 3.52
N VAL A 169 -9.38 2.91 3.18
CA VAL A 169 -8.09 2.33 2.75
C VAL A 169 -7.74 2.80 1.32
N PRO A 170 -6.61 3.51 1.14
CA PRO A 170 -6.10 3.86 -0.20
C PRO A 170 -5.79 2.63 -1.06
N GLY A 171 -5.89 2.78 -2.39
CA GLY A 171 -5.59 1.71 -3.35
C GLY A 171 -4.14 1.20 -3.26
N LYS A 172 -3.90 -0.04 -3.74
CA LYS A 172 -2.58 -0.68 -3.71
C LYS A 172 -1.61 0.09 -4.63
N VAL A 173 -0.61 0.76 -4.05
CA VAL A 173 0.54 1.28 -4.82
C VAL A 173 1.43 0.09 -5.15
N ARG A 174 1.80 -0.11 -6.43
CA ARG A 174 2.69 -1.21 -6.84
C ARG A 174 3.97 -1.18 -6.00
N ALA A 175 4.37 -2.34 -5.48
CA ALA A 175 5.59 -2.51 -4.70
C ALA A 175 6.84 -2.13 -5.52
N GLY A 176 7.83 -1.52 -4.85
CA GLY A 176 9.16 -1.24 -5.39
C GLY A 176 9.24 0.07 -6.16
N GLY A 177 8.83 1.18 -5.54
CA GLY A 177 8.72 2.49 -6.20
C GLY A 177 10.03 3.28 -6.23
N GLN A 178 10.53 3.66 -5.05
CA GLN A 178 11.43 4.81 -4.97
C GLN A 178 12.88 4.34 -4.95
N CYS A 179 13.53 4.49 -6.07
CA CYS A 179 14.82 3.87 -6.34
C CYS A 179 15.87 4.93 -6.62
N LEU A 180 17.09 4.73 -6.12
CA LEU A 180 18.26 5.55 -6.43
C LEU A 180 19.26 4.75 -7.24
N SER A 181 20.19 5.46 -7.90
CA SER A 181 21.28 4.82 -8.61
C SER A 181 22.25 4.13 -7.63
N PRO A 182 22.81 2.95 -7.98
CA PRO A 182 23.73 2.19 -7.12
C PRO A 182 24.97 2.96 -6.65
N ASP A 183 25.43 3.95 -7.42
CA ASP A 183 26.59 4.82 -7.13
C ASP A 183 26.27 6.00 -6.22
N THR A 184 25.03 6.12 -5.72
CA THR A 184 24.62 7.17 -4.79
C THR A 184 25.37 7.00 -3.47
N LEU A 185 26.06 8.04 -3.02
CA LEU A 185 26.78 8.04 -1.75
C LEU A 185 25.84 8.35 -0.58
N ILE A 186 25.93 7.53 0.46
CA ILE A 186 25.25 7.70 1.74
C ILE A 186 26.30 7.74 2.88
N MET A 187 25.99 8.49 3.94
CA MET A 187 26.87 8.62 5.10
C MET A 187 26.39 7.75 6.26
N LYS A 188 27.31 6.97 6.83
CA LYS A 188 27.10 6.18 8.05
C LYS A 188 27.17 7.08 9.29
N GLU A 189 26.64 6.58 10.41
CA GLU A 189 26.71 7.28 11.70
C GLU A 189 28.13 7.68 12.11
N ASN A 190 29.14 6.90 11.70
CA ASN A 190 30.54 7.12 12.06
C ASN A 190 31.27 8.00 11.05
N GLY A 191 30.55 8.67 10.14
CA GLY A 191 31.13 9.55 9.12
C GLY A 191 31.67 8.85 7.88
N GLU A 192 31.75 7.52 7.86
CA GLU A 192 32.15 6.77 6.66
C GLU A 192 31.15 6.92 5.51
N LEU A 193 31.66 7.12 4.30
CA LEU A 193 30.87 7.24 3.09
C LEU A 193 30.90 5.92 2.32
N ILE A 194 29.72 5.40 1.98
CA ILE A 194 29.56 4.19 1.17
C ILE A 194 28.63 4.45 -0.01
N GLU A 195 28.71 3.62 -1.04
CA GLU A 195 27.70 3.60 -2.10
C GLU A 195 26.45 2.87 -1.59
N ILE A 196 25.26 3.31 -1.99
CA ILE A 196 23.98 2.76 -1.53
C ILE A 196 23.85 1.27 -1.86
N LYS A 197 24.48 0.82 -2.94
CA LYS A 197 24.56 -0.61 -3.30
C LYS A 197 25.30 -1.46 -2.28
N ASP A 198 26.17 -0.87 -1.47
CA ASP A 198 26.94 -1.57 -0.44
C ASP A 198 26.24 -1.49 0.93
N SER A 199 25.04 -0.88 0.99
CA SER A 199 24.21 -0.90 2.19
C SER A 199 23.68 -2.31 2.49
N HIS A 200 23.42 -2.57 3.78
CA HIS A 200 22.90 -3.84 4.28
C HIS A 200 22.06 -3.60 5.55
N ASN A 201 21.21 -4.55 5.93
CA ASN A 201 20.56 -4.54 7.24
C ASN A 201 21.38 -5.42 8.22
N PRO A 202 21.74 -4.94 9.43
CA PRO A 202 21.56 -3.58 9.94
C PRO A 202 22.75 -2.68 9.59
N LEU A 203 22.48 -1.48 9.07
CA LEU A 203 23.45 -0.42 8.87
C LEU A 203 22.84 0.88 9.40
N LEU A 204 23.59 1.64 10.21
CA LEU A 204 23.16 2.95 10.69
C LEU A 204 23.62 4.04 9.73
N VAL A 205 22.67 4.81 9.21
CA VAL A 205 22.87 5.94 8.29
C VAL A 205 22.31 7.22 8.89
N LEU A 206 22.63 8.36 8.29
CA LEU A 206 22.13 9.66 8.73
C LEU A 206 20.80 10.02 8.08
N SER A 207 19.90 10.56 8.88
CA SER A 207 18.59 11.11 8.54
C SER A 207 18.44 12.51 9.13
N GLU A 208 17.47 13.27 8.66
CA GLU A 208 17.16 14.61 9.14
C GLU A 208 15.79 14.61 9.83
N ASN A 209 15.71 15.17 11.03
CA ASN A 209 14.44 15.42 11.70
C ASN A 209 13.97 16.83 11.38
N PHE A 210 12.96 16.99 10.54
CA PHE A 210 12.46 18.31 10.13
C PHE A 210 11.84 19.13 11.26
N ASN A 211 11.49 18.53 12.40
CA ASN A 211 10.92 19.26 13.54
C ASN A 211 12.02 19.89 14.42
N SER A 212 13.09 19.15 14.70
CA SER A 212 14.23 19.64 15.47
C SER A 212 15.34 20.25 14.61
N GLU A 213 15.29 20.01 13.29
CA GLU A 213 16.33 20.35 12.32
C GLU A 213 17.72 19.86 12.72
N THR A 214 17.74 18.64 13.25
CA THR A 214 18.96 17.94 13.68
C THR A 214 19.16 16.66 12.90
N THR A 215 20.42 16.38 12.56
CA THR A 215 20.82 15.11 12.00
C THR A 215 20.70 14.00 13.05
N GLU A 216 20.01 12.92 12.70
CA GLU A 216 19.78 11.74 13.54
C GLU A 216 20.27 10.46 12.89
N LYS A 217 20.71 9.50 13.70
CA LYS A 217 21.04 8.15 13.23
C LYS A 217 19.78 7.32 13.03
N THR A 218 19.70 6.61 11.92
CA THR A 218 18.59 5.72 11.61
C THR A 218 19.09 4.40 11.03
N PRO A 219 18.55 3.24 11.44
CA PRO A 219 18.91 1.96 10.85
C PRO A 219 18.23 1.76 9.49
N VAL A 220 18.98 1.17 8.55
CA VAL A 220 18.45 0.55 7.34
C VAL A 220 17.76 -0.76 7.73
N ILE A 221 16.46 -0.83 7.45
CA ILE A 221 15.55 -1.94 7.76
C ILE A 221 15.55 -2.97 6.62
N SER A 222 15.64 -2.50 5.38
CA SER A 222 15.54 -3.35 4.21
C SER A 222 16.19 -2.69 3.01
N LYS A 223 16.60 -3.54 2.06
CA LYS A 223 17.24 -3.15 0.81
C LYS A 223 16.70 -4.03 -0.31
N TRP A 224 16.47 -3.42 -1.46
CA TRP A 224 16.08 -4.11 -2.69
C TRP A 224 16.90 -3.59 -3.88
N GLU A 225 17.06 -4.45 -4.88
CA GLU A 225 17.70 -4.12 -6.15
C GLU A 225 16.70 -4.39 -7.27
N ASN A 226 16.50 -3.43 -8.15
CA ASN A 226 15.56 -3.49 -9.26
C ASN A 226 16.18 -2.91 -10.52
N ASP A 227 15.50 -3.02 -11.65
CA ASP A 227 15.84 -2.29 -12.88
C ASP A 227 14.73 -1.29 -13.19
N LYS A 228 15.08 0.00 -13.27
CA LYS A 228 14.14 1.10 -13.51
C LYS A 228 14.72 2.18 -14.39
N GLU A 229 13.84 2.92 -15.06
CA GLU A 229 14.23 4.17 -15.69
C GLU A 229 14.72 5.16 -14.63
N LEU A 230 15.95 5.64 -14.80
CA LEU A 230 16.56 6.63 -13.94
C LEU A 230 16.56 8.00 -14.61
N PHE A 231 16.33 9.02 -13.81
CA PHE A 231 16.41 10.42 -14.17
C PHE A 231 17.54 11.07 -13.36
N LYS A 232 18.38 11.83 -14.05
CA LYS A 232 19.46 12.61 -13.45
C LYS A 232 18.93 13.99 -13.11
N ILE A 233 19.01 14.34 -11.83
CA ILE A 233 18.64 15.66 -11.31
C ILE A 233 19.93 16.42 -11.01
N GLU A 234 20.05 17.63 -11.57
CA GLU A 234 21.13 18.58 -11.26
C GLU A 234 20.54 19.82 -10.60
N THR A 235 21.25 20.37 -9.60
CA THR A 235 20.87 21.62 -8.92
C THR A 235 21.73 22.81 -9.39
N CYS A 236 21.17 24.03 -9.31
CA CYS A 236 21.82 25.28 -9.74
C CYS A 236 23.08 25.61 -8.93
N TYR A 237 22.89 25.94 -7.65
CA TYR A 237 23.94 26.22 -6.68
C TYR A 237 23.39 25.93 -5.27
N PRO A 238 24.10 25.16 -4.43
CA PRO A 238 25.27 24.37 -4.78
C PRO A 238 24.94 23.30 -5.83
N LYS A 239 25.92 22.94 -6.66
CA LYS A 239 25.73 21.89 -7.67
C LYS A 239 25.89 20.51 -7.06
N PHE A 240 24.77 19.81 -6.97
CA PHE A 240 24.64 18.42 -6.63
C PHE A 240 24.06 17.65 -7.80
N GLU A 241 24.35 16.35 -7.83
CA GLU A 241 23.83 15.41 -8.81
C GLU A 241 23.27 14.21 -8.07
N ILE A 242 22.00 13.89 -8.30
CA ILE A 242 21.36 12.66 -7.82
C ILE A 242 20.61 12.00 -8.97
N LYS A 243 20.56 10.67 -8.95
CA LYS A 243 19.92 9.87 -9.99
C LYS A 243 18.86 9.01 -9.31
N ALA A 244 17.61 9.19 -9.69
CA ALA A 244 16.47 8.57 -9.04
C ALA A 244 15.43 8.09 -10.06
N SER A 245 14.58 7.15 -9.67
CA SER A 245 13.43 6.73 -10.49
C SER A 245 12.35 7.81 -10.50
N ASN A 246 11.48 7.76 -11.52
CA ASN A 246 10.41 8.76 -11.71
C ASN A 246 9.43 8.86 -10.53
N ASP A 247 9.27 7.76 -9.79
CA ASP A 247 8.40 7.62 -8.63
C ASP A 247 9.12 7.86 -7.29
N HIS A 248 10.40 8.26 -7.32
CA HIS A 248 11.15 8.57 -6.09
C HIS A 248 10.68 9.88 -5.47
N THR A 249 10.37 9.87 -4.16
CA THR A 249 9.90 11.06 -3.45
C THR A 249 11.07 11.88 -2.91
N PHE A 250 11.00 13.18 -3.14
CA PHE A 250 11.89 14.17 -2.57
C PHE A 250 11.12 15.11 -1.66
N PHE A 251 11.84 15.71 -0.70
CA PHE A 251 11.33 16.84 0.06
C PHE A 251 11.55 18.12 -0.73
N VAL A 252 10.45 18.77 -1.10
CA VAL A 252 10.42 19.98 -1.91
C VAL A 252 9.91 21.14 -1.06
N ARG A 253 10.62 22.28 -1.13
CA ARG A 253 10.13 23.52 -0.54
C ARG A 253 9.10 24.17 -1.46
N SER A 254 7.84 24.19 -1.04
CA SER A 254 6.71 24.83 -1.74
C SER A 254 6.28 26.13 -1.06
N GLU A 255 5.19 26.76 -1.50
CA GLU A 255 4.53 27.83 -0.74
C GLU A 255 3.98 27.32 0.61
N ASN A 256 3.44 26.11 0.70
CA ASN A 256 2.77 25.64 1.92
C ASN A 256 3.73 25.09 2.98
N GLY A 257 5.02 24.94 2.68
CA GLY A 257 5.96 24.34 3.60
C GLY A 257 6.95 23.42 2.89
N ILE A 258 7.41 22.42 3.61
CA ILE A 258 8.12 21.26 3.07
C ILE A 258 7.04 20.26 2.67
N GLU A 259 7.00 19.90 1.39
CA GLU A 259 6.08 18.92 0.82
C GLU A 259 6.87 17.70 0.33
N GLU A 260 6.24 16.54 0.39
CA GLU A 260 6.74 15.32 -0.25
C GLU A 260 6.18 15.28 -1.67
N LYS A 261 7.06 15.26 -2.68
CA LYS A 261 6.68 15.16 -4.09
C LYS A 261 7.48 14.07 -4.80
N THR A 262 6.83 13.29 -5.64
CA THR A 262 7.54 12.33 -6.51
C THR A 262 8.25 13.06 -7.65
N LEU A 263 9.26 12.43 -8.25
CA LEU A 263 10.07 13.08 -9.28
C LEU A 263 9.24 13.51 -10.52
N ASP A 264 8.17 12.80 -10.86
CA ASP A 264 7.21 13.17 -11.91
C ASP A 264 6.36 14.41 -11.57
N GLU A 265 6.21 14.74 -10.28
CA GLU A 265 5.55 15.95 -9.79
C GLU A 265 6.50 17.15 -9.65
N ILE A 266 7.80 16.93 -9.86
CA ILE A 266 8.86 17.92 -9.67
C ILE A 266 9.29 18.46 -11.04
N SER A 267 9.44 19.78 -11.12
CA SER A 267 9.86 20.48 -12.34
C SER A 267 11.17 21.24 -12.15
N GLU A 268 11.81 21.60 -13.27
CA GLU A 268 12.94 22.52 -13.24
C GLU A 268 12.55 23.83 -12.54
N GLY A 269 13.34 24.19 -11.53
CA GLY A 269 13.13 25.38 -10.73
C GLY A 269 12.42 25.18 -9.40
N ASP A 270 11.92 23.98 -9.11
CA ASP A 270 11.57 23.56 -7.76
C ASP A 270 12.80 23.49 -6.85
N TYR A 271 12.58 23.46 -5.54
CA TYR A 271 13.65 23.52 -4.54
C TYR A 271 13.70 22.25 -3.71
N LEU A 272 14.78 21.48 -3.82
CA LEU A 272 15.07 20.34 -2.95
C LEU A 272 15.68 20.83 -1.63
N LEU A 273 15.77 19.94 -0.65
CA LEU A 273 16.37 20.24 0.65
C LEU A 273 17.71 19.54 0.87
N MET A 274 18.62 20.26 1.54
CA MET A 274 19.88 19.73 2.06
C MET A 274 20.18 20.32 3.44
N PRO A 275 21.00 19.67 4.27
CA PRO A 275 21.50 20.28 5.49
C PRO A 275 22.55 21.38 5.19
N GLU A 276 22.64 22.40 6.03
CA GLU A 276 23.68 23.43 6.01
C GLU A 276 25.01 22.90 6.58
N LYS A 277 24.91 22.00 7.55
CA LYS A 277 26.01 21.24 8.16
C LYS A 277 25.52 19.86 8.57
N ILE A 278 26.38 18.86 8.42
CA ILE A 278 26.19 17.52 9.01
C ILE A 278 26.92 17.50 10.35
N ASP A 279 26.18 17.36 11.44
CA ASP A 279 26.75 17.29 12.78
C ASP A 279 27.00 15.83 13.19
N LEU A 280 28.25 15.53 13.54
CA LEU A 280 28.69 14.22 14.02
C LEU A 280 29.61 14.39 15.22
N ASP A 281 29.30 13.67 16.31
CA ASP A 281 30.13 13.61 17.50
C ASP A 281 31.06 12.38 17.41
N LEU A 282 32.24 12.57 16.80
CA LEU A 282 33.22 11.52 16.57
C LEU A 282 34.46 11.72 17.44
N THR A 283 35.11 10.59 17.78
CA THR A 283 36.33 10.57 18.60
C THR A 283 37.58 10.32 17.75
N LEU A 284 38.76 10.59 18.33
CA LEU A 284 40.04 10.31 17.68
C LEU A 284 40.17 8.82 17.37
N GLN A 285 40.61 8.52 16.15
CA GLN A 285 40.73 7.15 15.68
C GLN A 285 42.12 6.59 15.98
N LYS A 286 42.18 5.37 16.53
CA LYS A 286 43.43 4.67 16.78
C LYS A 286 44.05 4.21 15.46
N ILE A 287 45.35 4.40 15.31
CA ILE A 287 46.12 3.89 14.19
C ILE A 287 46.43 2.42 14.48
N ASP A 288 45.56 1.55 13.99
CA ASP A 288 45.88 0.13 13.90
C ASP A 288 46.94 -0.04 12.82
N PHE A 289 48.21 -0.16 13.19
CA PHE A 289 49.30 -0.42 12.25
C PHE A 289 50.34 -1.34 12.88
N SER A 290 50.51 -2.51 12.28
CA SER A 290 51.58 -3.45 12.62
C SER A 290 52.51 -3.58 11.42
N PRO A 291 53.75 -3.06 11.46
CA PRO A 291 54.66 -3.16 10.34
C PRO A 291 55.06 -4.62 10.12
N VAL A 292 55.15 -5.03 8.84
CA VAL A 292 55.59 -6.38 8.45
C VAL A 292 57.03 -6.63 8.92
N ILE A 293 57.83 -5.57 8.99
CA ILE A 293 59.20 -5.60 9.50
C ILE A 293 59.18 -4.98 10.90
N LYS A 294 59.47 -5.80 11.91
CA LYS A 294 59.68 -5.32 13.28
C LYS A 294 60.96 -4.49 13.33
N GLN A 295 60.88 -3.36 14.02
CA GLN A 295 62.03 -2.52 14.29
C GLN A 295 63.09 -3.32 15.06
N LYS A 296 64.31 -3.37 14.53
CA LYS A 296 65.47 -4.02 15.17
C LYS A 296 66.32 -2.97 15.91
N PHE A 297 67.15 -3.41 16.87
CA PHE A 297 68.03 -2.55 17.67
C PHE A 297 68.93 -1.61 16.83
N ASN A 298 69.32 -2.04 15.61
CA ASN A 298 70.18 -1.25 14.71
C ASN A 298 69.39 -0.35 13.72
N MET A 299 68.06 -0.27 13.81
CA MET A 299 67.25 0.63 12.98
C MET A 299 67.06 1.97 13.69
N LYS A 300 66.96 3.06 12.93
CA LYS A 300 66.60 4.37 13.48
C LYS A 300 65.26 4.27 14.22
N GLU A 301 65.20 4.92 15.39
CA GLU A 301 63.96 5.08 16.13
C GLU A 301 62.97 5.89 15.28
N ILE A 302 61.73 5.41 15.18
CA ILE A 302 60.66 5.99 14.39
C ILE A 302 59.46 6.04 15.30
N ASP A 303 58.92 7.24 15.47
CA ASP A 303 57.67 7.42 16.20
C ASP A 303 56.50 7.28 15.23
N ILE A 304 55.47 6.53 15.62
CA ILE A 304 54.20 6.47 14.90
C ILE A 304 53.13 6.83 15.92
N PRO A 305 52.41 7.94 15.73
CA PRO A 305 51.35 8.33 16.64
C PRO A 305 50.37 7.18 16.88
N GLU A 306 49.98 6.95 18.13
CA GLU A 306 48.99 5.93 18.47
C GLU A 306 47.60 6.29 17.91
N TYR A 307 47.29 7.59 17.87
CA TYR A 307 46.04 8.14 17.37
C TYR A 307 46.28 9.05 16.17
N LEU A 308 45.33 9.07 15.25
CA LEU A 308 45.36 9.97 14.10
C LEU A 308 45.10 11.41 14.57
N ASN A 309 46.18 12.19 14.66
CA ASN A 309 46.14 13.61 15.03
C ASN A 309 46.08 14.52 13.79
N GLU A 310 45.92 15.82 14.03
CA GLU A 310 45.84 16.86 12.99
C GLU A 310 47.07 16.86 12.06
N ASP A 311 48.28 16.74 12.62
CA ASP A 311 49.54 16.77 11.88
C ASP A 311 49.68 15.61 10.88
N LEU A 312 49.47 14.38 11.35
CA LEU A 312 49.54 13.19 10.49
C LEU A 312 48.40 13.19 9.47
N SER A 313 47.22 13.64 9.87
CA SER A 313 46.07 13.81 8.98
C SER A 313 46.36 14.81 7.86
N LYS A 314 46.97 15.95 8.17
CA LYS A 314 47.41 16.93 7.18
C LYS A 314 48.44 16.37 6.22
N LEU A 315 49.42 15.61 6.73
CA LEU A 315 50.40 14.94 5.88
C LEU A 315 49.74 13.91 4.94
N PHE A 316 48.75 13.16 5.42
CA PHE A 316 47.95 12.23 4.62
C PHE A 316 47.17 12.94 3.51
N GLY A 317 46.60 14.11 3.81
CA GLY A 317 45.94 14.95 2.80
C GLY A 317 46.90 15.41 1.71
N TYR A 318 48.07 15.91 2.12
CA TYR A 318 49.10 16.38 1.19
C TYR A 318 49.66 15.24 0.34
N TYR A 319 49.84 14.06 0.94
CA TYR A 319 50.23 12.85 0.23
C TYR A 319 49.24 12.45 -0.87
N LEU A 320 47.95 12.59 -0.61
CA LEU A 320 46.91 12.22 -1.57
C LEU A 320 46.96 13.09 -2.85
N GLY A 321 47.39 14.35 -2.74
CA GLY A 321 47.62 15.23 -3.88
C GLY A 321 49.00 15.01 -4.53
N ASP A 322 50.06 15.41 -3.82
CA ASP A 322 51.43 15.51 -4.37
C ASP A 322 52.42 14.46 -3.81
N GLY A 323 51.93 13.43 -3.14
CA GLY A 323 52.75 12.34 -2.60
C GLY A 323 53.07 11.28 -3.64
N SER A 324 54.15 10.52 -3.45
CA SER A 324 54.55 9.39 -4.27
C SER A 324 55.12 8.25 -3.46
N TYR A 325 54.66 7.04 -3.80
CA TYR A 325 55.02 5.81 -3.14
C TYR A 325 56.20 5.12 -3.80
N GLU A 326 57.18 4.72 -3.00
CA GLU A 326 58.17 3.69 -3.28
C GLU A 326 58.27 2.75 -2.07
N ILE A 327 58.70 1.51 -2.28
CA ILE A 327 58.72 0.47 -1.22
C ILE A 327 59.48 0.94 0.03
N ASP A 328 60.61 1.63 -0.16
CA ASP A 328 61.48 2.07 0.93
C ASP A 328 61.48 3.60 1.13
N ARG A 329 60.63 4.33 0.39
CA ARG A 329 60.57 5.80 0.47
C ARG A 329 59.19 6.38 0.14
N ILE A 330 58.80 7.43 0.84
CA ILE A 330 57.74 8.36 0.39
C ILE A 330 58.39 9.66 -0.12
N THR A 331 57.93 10.16 -1.27
CA THR A 331 58.41 11.44 -1.84
C THR A 331 57.24 12.39 -2.03
N PHE A 332 57.40 13.65 -1.64
CA PHE A 332 56.45 14.73 -1.91
C PHE A 332 57.06 15.73 -2.89
N PHE A 333 56.23 16.34 -3.73
CA PHE A 333 56.65 17.36 -4.70
C PHE A 333 55.99 18.70 -4.38
N GLU A 334 56.75 19.79 -4.37
CA GLU A 334 56.22 21.12 -4.07
C GLU A 334 56.99 22.19 -4.84
N GLN A 335 56.31 23.18 -5.42
CA GLN A 335 56.97 24.27 -6.14
C GLN A 335 57.43 25.40 -5.22
N ARG A 336 56.75 25.60 -4.08
CA ARG A 336 56.99 26.71 -3.15
C ARG A 336 57.87 26.27 -1.99
N GLU A 337 59.04 26.88 -1.87
CA GLU A 337 60.02 26.56 -0.80
C GLU A 337 59.41 26.65 0.60
N GLU A 338 58.66 27.72 0.89
CA GLU A 338 58.00 27.94 2.18
C GLU A 338 57.05 26.80 2.59
N VAL A 339 56.38 26.18 1.62
CA VAL A 339 55.45 25.06 1.87
C VAL A 339 56.26 23.78 2.04
N ALA A 340 57.28 23.58 1.21
CA ALA A 340 58.14 22.42 1.29
C ALA A 340 58.87 22.33 2.64
N GLU A 341 59.35 23.46 3.17
CA GLU A 341 59.97 23.54 4.50
C GLU A 341 58.98 23.22 5.61
N LYS A 342 57.75 23.75 5.56
CA LYS A 342 56.71 23.43 6.55
C LYS A 342 56.39 21.94 6.59
N TYR A 343 56.23 21.28 5.44
CA TYR A 343 55.98 19.84 5.38
C TYR A 343 57.20 19.01 5.80
N LYS A 344 58.42 19.48 5.50
CA LYS A 344 59.65 18.85 6.01
C LYS A 344 59.65 18.86 7.54
N SER A 345 59.42 20.02 8.17
CA SER A 345 59.34 20.15 9.62
C SER A 345 58.20 19.32 10.21
N LEU A 346 57.03 19.28 9.55
CA LEU A 346 55.90 18.46 9.96
C LEU A 346 56.26 16.96 9.99
N ILE A 347 56.90 16.45 8.94
CA ILE A 347 57.36 15.05 8.86
C ILE A 347 58.36 14.74 9.99
N GLU A 348 59.33 15.63 10.22
CA GLU A 348 60.33 15.48 11.28
C GLU A 348 59.70 15.49 12.66
N ASN A 349 58.67 16.31 12.87
CA ASN A 349 57.95 16.40 14.13
C ASN A 349 57.10 15.16 14.42
N ILE A 350 56.41 14.62 13.40
CA ILE A 350 55.54 13.44 13.52
C ILE A 350 56.38 12.19 13.79
N PHE A 351 57.37 11.91 12.94
CA PHE A 351 58.04 10.61 12.93
C PHE A 351 59.37 10.59 13.69
N LYS A 352 59.84 11.75 14.17
CA LYS A 352 61.15 11.94 14.80
C LYS A 352 62.33 11.50 13.92
N ILE A 353 62.15 11.50 12.59
CA ILE A 353 63.21 11.20 11.62
C ILE A 353 63.41 12.35 10.63
N LYS A 354 64.69 12.59 10.28
CA LYS A 354 65.06 13.61 9.29
C LYS A 354 64.58 13.25 7.89
N SER A 355 64.13 14.25 7.14
CA SER A 355 63.77 14.10 5.73
C SER A 355 64.69 14.92 4.82
N ASP A 356 64.96 14.39 3.62
CA ASP A 356 65.81 15.03 2.61
C ASP A 356 64.98 16.07 1.83
N LEU A 357 65.41 17.33 1.80
CA LEU A 357 64.83 18.36 0.94
C LEU A 357 65.78 18.65 -0.23
N ARG A 358 65.33 18.46 -1.48
CA ARG A 358 66.15 18.68 -2.69
C ARG A 358 65.41 19.52 -3.72
N PHE A 359 65.99 20.64 -4.12
CA PHE A 359 65.48 21.44 -5.23
C PHE A 359 65.94 20.88 -6.59
N ARG A 360 65.00 20.60 -7.49
CA ARG A 360 65.28 20.17 -8.87
C ARG A 360 65.17 21.36 -9.82
N LYS A 361 66.29 22.06 -10.03
CA LYS A 361 66.38 23.22 -10.93
C LYS A 361 65.75 22.99 -12.31
N SER A 362 65.97 21.81 -12.91
CA SER A 362 65.49 21.48 -14.26
C SER A 362 63.96 21.33 -14.38
N ARG A 363 63.24 21.12 -13.27
CA ARG A 363 61.78 20.93 -13.26
C ARG A 363 61.05 21.91 -12.32
N ASN A 364 61.79 22.85 -11.73
CA ASN A 364 61.30 23.90 -10.85
C ASN A 364 60.38 23.42 -9.71
N TYR A 365 60.84 22.41 -8.96
CA TYR A 365 60.17 21.96 -7.74
C TYR A 365 61.16 21.42 -6.70
N PHE A 366 60.75 21.43 -5.45
CA PHE A 366 61.36 20.76 -4.31
C PHE A 366 60.83 19.33 -4.16
N GLN A 367 61.71 18.42 -3.74
CA GLN A 367 61.38 17.05 -3.36
C GLN A 367 61.66 16.87 -1.87
N ILE A 368 60.63 16.51 -1.11
CA ILE A 368 60.79 16.05 0.27
C ILE A 368 60.82 14.52 0.24
N ARG A 369 61.93 13.92 0.65
CA ARG A 369 62.17 12.48 0.56
C ARG A 369 62.30 11.88 1.95
N LEU A 370 61.39 10.98 2.27
CA LEU A 370 61.31 10.27 3.54
C LEU A 370 61.71 8.81 3.36
N TYR A 371 62.96 8.49 3.71
CA TYR A 371 63.50 7.12 3.57
C TYR A 371 63.16 6.29 4.79
N SER A 372 62.05 5.56 4.73
CA SER A 372 61.65 4.61 5.76
C SER A 372 60.65 3.60 5.21
N ARG A 373 61.04 2.33 5.21
CA ARG A 373 60.18 1.22 4.79
C ARG A 373 58.98 1.03 5.73
N ILE A 374 59.14 1.31 7.02
CA ILE A 374 58.04 1.25 8.01
C ILE A 374 57.00 2.32 7.68
N ILE A 375 57.42 3.55 7.39
CA ILE A 375 56.50 4.63 7.04
C ILE A 375 55.88 4.36 5.66
N SER A 376 56.65 3.90 4.67
CA SER A 376 56.07 3.46 3.40
C SER A 376 54.98 2.39 3.60
N GLN A 377 55.16 1.44 4.53
CA GLN A 377 54.11 0.46 4.86
C GLN A 377 52.87 1.11 5.49
N LEU A 378 53.03 2.13 6.33
CA LEU A 378 51.93 2.91 6.90
C LEU A 378 51.09 3.57 5.80
N PHE A 379 51.72 4.25 4.84
CA PHE A 379 51.02 4.86 3.71
C PHE A 379 50.35 3.81 2.82
N LYS A 380 51.03 2.67 2.57
CA LYS A 380 50.44 1.54 1.83
C LYS A 380 49.20 0.94 2.49
N LYS A 381 49.09 1.01 3.83
CA LYS A 381 47.88 0.53 4.53
C LYS A 381 46.65 1.39 4.22
N TYR A 382 46.81 2.69 4.06
CA TYR A 382 45.68 3.63 3.98
C TYR A 382 45.37 4.17 2.59
N PHE A 383 46.31 4.07 1.65
CA PHE A 383 46.16 4.59 0.29
C PHE A 383 46.28 3.47 -0.74
N ASN A 384 45.51 3.59 -1.82
CA ASN A 384 45.70 2.72 -2.97
C ASN A 384 46.96 3.16 -3.73
N HIS A 385 47.73 2.23 -4.27
CA HIS A 385 48.91 2.57 -5.10
C HIS A 385 48.76 2.07 -6.54
N ASP A 386 47.70 1.32 -6.82
CA ASP A 386 47.32 0.89 -8.16
C ASP A 386 46.49 2.01 -8.81
N GLN A 387 47.02 2.63 -9.86
CA GLN A 387 46.40 3.76 -10.58
C GLN A 387 46.10 4.98 -9.67
N LYS A 388 47.20 5.61 -9.25
CA LYS A 388 47.37 6.63 -8.20
C LYS A 388 46.35 7.78 -8.10
N THR A 389 45.62 8.14 -9.16
CA THR A 389 44.65 9.26 -9.12
C THR A 389 43.21 8.81 -9.42
N LEU A 390 43.02 7.81 -10.29
CA LEU A 390 41.69 7.40 -10.76
C LEU A 390 40.89 6.64 -9.69
N ASN A 391 41.57 5.85 -8.85
CA ASN A 391 40.92 4.91 -7.92
C ASN A 391 41.14 5.24 -6.43
N GLN A 392 41.63 6.43 -6.12
CA GLN A 392 41.79 6.86 -4.73
C GLN A 392 40.45 7.19 -4.07
N SER A 393 40.44 7.12 -2.74
CA SER A 393 39.34 7.57 -1.89
C SER A 393 39.91 8.17 -0.60
N ILE A 394 39.14 9.00 0.08
CA ILE A 394 39.51 9.47 1.43
C ILE A 394 39.58 8.23 2.34
N PRO A 395 40.69 8.01 3.08
CA PRO A 395 40.79 6.87 3.99
C PRO A 395 39.64 6.86 5.00
N SER A 396 39.03 5.69 5.22
CA SER A 396 37.93 5.52 6.19
C SER A 396 38.29 6.03 7.59
N LEU A 397 39.56 5.86 8.00
CA LEU A 397 40.09 6.39 9.26
C LEU A 397 39.92 7.93 9.38
N ILE A 398 40.10 8.66 8.29
CA ILE A 398 39.96 10.13 8.23
C ILE A 398 38.49 10.53 8.34
N LEU A 399 37.62 9.84 7.58
CA LEU A 399 36.18 10.11 7.60
C LEU A 399 35.55 9.86 8.99
N LYS A 400 36.09 8.88 9.72
CA LYS A 400 35.69 8.53 11.10
C LYS A 400 36.29 9.42 12.19
N SER A 401 37.18 10.34 11.83
CA SER A 401 37.85 11.21 12.80
C SER A 401 37.05 12.48 13.09
N PRO A 402 37.34 13.21 14.19
CA PRO A 402 36.64 14.45 14.53
C PRO A 402 36.90 15.56 13.50
N ASP A 403 36.09 16.62 13.55
CA ASP A 403 36.07 17.69 12.53
C ASP A 403 37.42 18.39 12.35
N ASN A 404 38.20 18.58 13.41
CA ASN A 404 39.55 19.19 13.35
C ASN A 404 40.56 18.33 12.58
N VAL A 405 40.53 17.01 12.79
CA VAL A 405 41.37 16.04 12.09
C VAL A 405 40.97 15.97 10.62
N LEU A 406 39.67 15.93 10.32
CA LEU A 406 39.16 15.98 8.95
C LEU A 406 39.53 17.29 8.24
N ALA A 407 39.38 18.43 8.91
CA ALA A 407 39.75 19.73 8.37
C ALA A 407 41.25 19.82 8.06
N SER A 408 42.10 19.24 8.91
CA SER A 408 43.54 19.15 8.69
C SER A 408 43.90 18.29 7.47
N PHE A 409 43.21 17.16 7.25
CA PHE A 409 43.35 16.38 6.02
C PHE A 409 42.99 17.19 4.78
N ILE A 410 41.84 17.86 4.80
CA ILE A 410 41.38 18.70 3.69
C ILE A 410 42.41 19.82 3.44
N SER A 411 42.94 20.44 4.49
CA SER A 411 43.98 21.47 4.41
C SER A 411 45.22 20.97 3.67
N GLY A 412 45.67 19.76 4.02
CA GLY A 412 46.79 19.10 3.35
C GLY A 412 46.53 18.89 1.87
N PHE A 413 45.37 18.35 1.51
CA PHE A 413 45.02 18.12 0.12
C PHE A 413 44.91 19.43 -0.69
N PHE A 414 44.31 20.47 -0.11
CA PHE A 414 44.20 21.78 -0.75
C PHE A 414 45.55 22.50 -0.87
N ASP A 415 46.50 22.27 0.04
CA ASP A 415 47.85 22.82 -0.11
C ASP A 415 48.54 22.30 -1.38
N ALA A 416 48.34 21.02 -1.72
CA ALA A 416 48.80 20.36 -2.93
C ALA A 416 47.96 20.79 -4.17
N GLU A 417 46.68 20.42 -4.21
CA GLU A 417 45.84 20.50 -5.43
C GLU A 417 44.99 21.79 -5.52
N GLY A 418 44.78 22.47 -4.39
CA GLY A 418 43.89 23.60 -4.28
C GLY A 418 44.45 24.89 -4.87
N TYR A 419 43.60 25.77 -5.37
CA TYR A 419 43.95 27.08 -5.86
C TYR A 419 42.90 28.12 -5.46
N VAL A 420 43.32 29.39 -5.44
CA VAL A 420 42.45 30.54 -5.19
C VAL A 420 42.49 31.43 -6.42
N SER A 421 41.41 31.48 -7.18
CA SER A 421 41.30 32.30 -8.40
C SER A 421 39.84 32.57 -8.75
N GLY A 422 39.56 33.60 -9.54
CA GLY A 422 38.21 33.86 -10.08
C GLY A 422 37.12 34.05 -9.01
N GLY A 423 37.50 34.55 -7.82
CA GLY A 423 36.56 34.75 -6.71
C GLY A 423 36.16 33.49 -5.95
N ARG A 424 36.93 32.39 -6.08
CA ARG A 424 36.66 31.10 -5.45
C ARG A 424 37.90 30.36 -4.96
N ILE A 425 37.69 29.40 -4.06
CA ILE A 425 38.67 28.38 -3.68
C ILE A 425 38.25 27.09 -4.38
N ALA A 426 39.15 26.42 -5.09
CA ALA A 426 38.80 25.23 -5.85
C ALA A 426 39.96 24.25 -6.01
N PHE A 427 39.66 23.02 -6.37
CA PHE A 427 40.63 22.06 -6.93
C PHE A 427 39.97 21.32 -8.09
N GLY A 428 40.76 20.68 -8.96
CA GLY A 428 40.21 19.86 -10.03
C GLY A 428 41.02 18.60 -10.26
N ILE A 429 40.36 17.45 -10.23
CA ILE A 429 40.99 16.13 -10.38
C ILE A 429 40.18 15.23 -11.32
N ASN A 430 40.80 14.16 -11.80
CA ASN A 430 40.17 13.19 -12.69
C ASN A 430 39.60 12.00 -11.87
N ASN A 431 38.83 12.28 -10.81
CA ASN A 431 38.24 11.25 -9.95
C ASN A 431 36.91 11.75 -9.37
N GLU A 432 35.80 11.24 -9.91
CA GLU A 432 34.46 11.67 -9.50
C GLU A 432 34.16 11.31 -8.05
N LYS A 433 34.50 10.08 -7.65
CA LYS A 433 34.21 9.55 -6.32
C LYS A 433 34.93 10.35 -5.24
N LEU A 434 36.23 10.58 -5.41
CA LEU A 434 37.02 11.38 -4.48
C LEU A 434 36.52 12.82 -4.41
N THR A 435 36.15 13.42 -5.55
CA THR A 435 35.58 14.78 -5.57
C THR A 435 34.26 14.85 -4.79
N LYS A 436 33.37 13.86 -4.95
CA LYS A 436 32.13 13.76 -4.17
C LYS A 436 32.40 13.53 -2.68
N GLN A 437 33.39 12.70 -2.32
CA GLN A 437 33.78 12.52 -0.92
C GLN A 437 34.27 13.82 -0.27
N PHE A 438 35.06 14.63 -0.99
CA PHE A 438 35.45 15.96 -0.51
C PHE A 438 34.24 16.91 -0.37
N GLN A 439 33.26 16.84 -1.27
CA GLN A 439 32.04 17.65 -1.15
C GLN A 439 31.27 17.33 0.15
N PHE A 440 31.11 16.05 0.49
CA PHE A 440 30.52 15.64 1.76
C PHE A 440 31.38 16.01 2.98
N ALA A 441 32.70 15.80 2.89
CA ALA A 441 33.62 16.13 3.98
C ALA A 441 33.60 17.63 4.29
N LEU A 442 33.53 18.48 3.26
CA LEU A 442 33.35 19.92 3.43
C LEU A 442 31.98 20.27 4.02
N LEU A 443 30.91 19.57 3.60
CA LEU A 443 29.55 19.77 4.13
C LEU A 443 29.47 19.46 5.63
N ARG A 444 30.20 18.43 6.10
CA ARG A 444 30.35 18.14 7.54
C ARG A 444 30.99 19.31 8.31
N LEU A 445 31.93 20.04 7.70
CA LEU A 445 32.51 21.25 8.28
C LEU A 445 31.61 22.50 8.15
N GLY A 446 30.46 22.37 7.49
CA GLY A 446 29.53 23.45 7.16
C GLY A 446 29.99 24.31 5.97
N ILE A 447 30.91 23.79 5.15
CA ILE A 447 31.48 24.43 3.96
C ILE A 447 30.75 23.86 2.74
N ILE A 448 29.91 24.67 2.13
CA ILE A 448 29.14 24.29 0.94
C ILE A 448 30.02 24.46 -0.30
N SER A 449 30.02 23.43 -1.15
CA SER A 449 30.80 23.41 -2.38
C SER A 449 30.00 22.84 -3.55
N SER A 450 30.41 23.18 -4.77
CA SER A 450 29.78 22.78 -6.02
C SER A 450 30.74 21.95 -6.86
N ILE A 451 30.26 20.88 -7.50
CA ILE A 451 31.04 20.11 -8.47
C ILE A 451 30.66 20.52 -9.88
N ASN A 452 31.65 20.84 -10.71
CA ASN A 452 31.51 21.08 -12.14
C ASN A 452 32.27 20.02 -12.92
N LYS A 453 31.62 19.44 -13.94
CA LYS A 453 32.23 18.49 -14.87
C LYS A 453 32.71 19.26 -16.10
N TYR A 454 33.98 19.10 -16.46
CA TYR A 454 34.55 19.67 -17.67
C TYR A 454 35.03 18.54 -18.59
N ASP A 455 34.49 18.52 -19.79
CA ASP A 455 34.90 17.60 -20.84
C ASP A 455 36.24 18.05 -21.41
N ASN A 456 37.29 17.31 -21.08
CA ASN A 456 38.66 17.65 -21.45
C ASN A 456 39.08 17.03 -22.79
N ARG A 457 38.17 16.47 -23.60
CA ARG A 457 38.50 15.86 -24.91
C ARG A 457 39.23 16.79 -25.89
N ARG A 458 39.23 18.11 -25.66
CA ARG A 458 39.99 19.11 -26.43
C ARG A 458 41.43 19.32 -25.94
N ASN A 459 41.83 18.70 -24.83
CA ASN A 459 43.17 18.81 -24.27
C ASN A 459 44.12 17.80 -24.95
N PRO A 460 45.23 18.23 -25.57
CA PRO A 460 46.18 17.34 -26.22
C PRO A 460 46.90 16.36 -25.28
N TYR A 461 46.79 16.53 -23.95
CA TYR A 461 47.50 15.72 -22.96
C TYR A 461 46.63 14.70 -22.21
N SER A 462 45.29 14.79 -22.25
CA SER A 462 44.38 13.84 -21.60
C SER A 462 42.94 14.04 -22.09
N ASP A 463 42.29 12.95 -22.48
CA ASP A 463 40.87 12.89 -22.87
C ASP A 463 39.90 12.67 -21.68
N ASN A 464 40.44 12.30 -20.51
CA ASN A 464 39.65 12.06 -19.30
C ASN A 464 38.86 13.28 -18.81
N MET A 465 37.64 13.04 -18.33
CA MET A 465 36.78 14.06 -17.73
C MET A 465 37.41 14.62 -16.45
N ARG A 466 37.40 15.95 -16.29
CA ARG A 466 37.92 16.64 -15.11
C ARG A 466 36.77 17.10 -14.23
N TYR A 467 36.85 16.80 -12.94
CA TYR A 467 35.88 17.18 -11.92
C TYR A 467 36.47 18.30 -11.07
N THR A 468 35.85 19.48 -11.11
CA THR A 468 36.30 20.65 -10.36
C THR A 468 35.34 20.91 -9.21
N LEU A 469 35.85 20.84 -7.99
CA LEU A 469 35.12 21.28 -6.79
C LEU A 469 35.42 22.75 -6.54
N SER A 470 34.40 23.58 -6.38
CA SER A 470 34.53 24.99 -6.02
C SER A 470 33.77 25.34 -4.76
N ILE A 471 34.44 26.05 -3.86
CA ILE A 471 33.88 26.75 -2.72
C ILE A 471 33.74 28.19 -3.16
N ASP A 472 32.52 28.51 -3.55
CA ASP A 472 32.21 29.85 -3.98
C ASP A 472 31.63 30.62 -2.81
N ASP A 473 30.61 30.23 -2.04
CA ASP A 473 29.92 31.15 -1.11
C ASP A 473 30.76 31.81 0.00
N LEU A 474 30.37 33.03 0.39
CA LEU A 474 31.14 33.89 1.31
C LEU A 474 31.36 33.24 2.68
N GLU A 475 30.31 32.68 3.26
CA GLU A 475 30.35 32.07 4.58
C GLU A 475 31.20 30.78 4.58
N SER A 476 31.11 29.97 3.53
CA SER A 476 31.98 28.81 3.35
C SER A 476 33.43 29.19 3.13
N ILE A 477 33.75 30.30 2.46
CA ILE A 477 35.12 30.79 2.35
C ILE A 477 35.67 31.25 3.72
N LYS A 478 34.85 31.91 4.54
CA LYS A 478 35.24 32.25 5.92
C LYS A 478 35.50 30.99 6.74
N LYS A 479 34.56 30.05 6.75
CA LYS A 479 34.70 28.75 7.43
C LYS A 479 35.92 27.97 6.91
N PHE A 480 36.20 28.01 5.61
CA PHE A 480 37.41 27.41 5.05
C PHE A 480 38.67 28.08 5.58
N LYS A 481 38.74 29.42 5.60
CA LYS A 481 39.88 30.16 6.15
C LYS A 481 40.13 29.82 7.62
N GLU A 482 39.07 29.72 8.41
CA GLU A 482 39.13 29.49 9.86
C GLU A 482 39.45 28.03 10.22
N LYS A 483 38.81 27.06 9.57
CA LYS A 483 38.89 25.64 9.94
C LYS A 483 39.94 24.86 9.15
N VAL A 484 40.13 25.19 7.87
CA VAL A 484 40.96 24.40 6.93
C VAL A 484 42.25 25.13 6.61
N GLY A 485 42.16 26.33 6.05
CA GLY A 485 43.29 27.18 5.71
C GLY A 485 44.25 26.60 4.68
N PHE A 486 45.35 27.31 4.46
CA PHE A 486 46.49 26.91 3.62
C PHE A 486 47.79 27.14 4.37
N TYR A 487 48.85 26.42 4.06
CA TYR A 487 50.21 26.77 4.47
C TYR A 487 50.86 27.82 3.56
N SER A 488 50.46 27.89 2.29
CA SER A 488 51.00 28.86 1.34
C SER A 488 50.55 30.28 1.67
N LEU A 489 51.53 31.19 1.85
CA LEU A 489 51.28 32.59 2.17
C LEU A 489 50.56 33.31 1.04
N GLU A 490 50.93 33.00 -0.21
CA GLU A 490 50.26 33.52 -1.40
C GLU A 490 48.76 33.16 -1.42
N LYS A 491 48.42 31.89 -1.15
CA LYS A 491 47.02 31.44 -1.13
C LYS A 491 46.25 32.10 0.02
N GLN A 492 46.88 32.27 1.19
CA GLN A 492 46.28 32.97 2.33
C GLN A 492 45.96 34.44 2.00
N ASP A 493 46.90 35.17 1.36
CA ASP A 493 46.69 36.55 0.93
C ASP A 493 45.57 36.65 -0.13
N LYS A 494 45.54 35.71 -1.07
CA LYS A 494 44.45 35.61 -2.07
C LYS A 494 43.09 35.41 -1.41
N ILE A 495 42.97 34.57 -0.38
CA ILE A 495 41.71 34.44 0.39
C ILE A 495 41.34 35.78 1.04
N LYS A 496 42.31 36.47 1.67
CA LYS A 496 42.06 37.75 2.33
C LYS A 496 41.50 38.77 1.34
N LYS A 497 42.16 38.94 0.19
CA LYS A 497 41.70 39.81 -0.91
C LYS A 497 40.34 39.39 -1.45
N LEU A 498 40.05 38.10 -1.51
CA LEU A 498 38.75 37.60 -1.95
C LEU A 498 37.65 38.03 -0.98
N LEU A 499 37.87 37.90 0.33
CA LEU A 499 36.91 38.33 1.36
C LEU A 499 36.68 39.85 1.35
N GLU A 500 37.71 40.65 1.09
CA GLU A 500 37.61 42.13 1.04
C GLU A 500 36.82 42.62 -0.19
N ASN A 501 36.99 41.98 -1.35
CA ASN A 501 36.44 42.47 -2.61
C ASN A 501 35.04 41.94 -2.96
N ARG A 502 34.40 41.19 -2.06
CA ARG A 502 33.19 40.43 -2.41
C ARG A 502 31.89 41.10 -2.01
N SER A 503 30.93 41.09 -2.93
CA SER A 503 29.56 41.52 -2.65
C SER A 503 28.82 40.54 -1.74
N ASN A 504 28.03 41.04 -0.77
CA ASN A 504 27.17 40.24 0.12
C ASN A 504 25.94 39.58 -0.56
N ARG A 505 25.92 39.42 -1.89
CA ARG A 505 24.83 38.74 -2.59
C ARG A 505 25.01 37.22 -2.46
N ASN A 506 24.34 36.63 -1.46
CA ASN A 506 24.39 35.19 -1.20
C ASN A 506 23.15 34.49 -1.77
N LYS A 507 23.34 33.61 -2.76
CA LYS A 507 22.26 32.82 -3.39
C LYS A 507 22.03 31.45 -2.74
N VAL A 508 22.83 31.12 -1.73
CA VAL A 508 23.06 29.74 -1.27
C VAL A 508 22.34 29.51 0.04
N ARG A 509 22.71 30.29 1.06
CA ARG A 509 22.15 30.20 2.42
C ARG A 509 20.89 31.06 2.49
N GLN A 510 19.86 30.63 1.78
CA GLN A 510 18.53 31.25 1.80
C GLN A 510 17.71 30.71 2.97
N VAL A 511 16.84 31.56 3.52
CA VAL A 511 15.93 31.14 4.60
C VAL A 511 14.86 30.22 4.02
N VAL A 512 14.59 29.08 4.68
CA VAL A 512 13.64 28.05 4.22
C VAL A 512 12.21 28.37 4.70
N VAL A 513 11.79 29.64 4.64
CA VAL A 513 10.48 30.09 5.13
C VAL A 513 9.64 30.73 4.02
N ASN A 514 8.31 30.63 4.13
CA ASN A 514 7.39 31.37 3.29
C ASN A 514 7.38 32.84 3.76
N GLY A 515 7.74 33.77 2.89
CA GLY A 515 7.75 35.18 3.24
C GLY A 515 6.35 35.76 3.50
N ARG A 516 5.28 35.21 2.93
CA ARG A 516 3.89 35.56 3.33
C ARG A 516 3.58 35.11 4.76
N GLU A 517 4.14 33.99 5.21
CA GLU A 517 4.01 33.53 6.60
C GLU A 517 4.75 34.46 7.56
N VAL A 518 6.01 34.79 7.27
CA VAL A 518 6.77 35.80 8.02
C VAL A 518 6.03 37.15 8.02
N SER A 519 5.45 37.53 6.89
CA SER A 519 4.63 38.74 6.75
C SER A 519 3.39 38.71 7.64
N LYS A 520 2.73 37.56 7.82
CA LYS A 520 1.60 37.39 8.74
C LYS A 520 2.07 37.51 10.19
N ILE A 521 3.17 36.84 10.56
CA ILE A 521 3.74 36.89 11.92
C ILE A 521 4.06 38.34 12.31
N ILE A 522 4.77 39.07 11.45
CA ILE A 522 5.13 40.47 11.66
C ILE A 522 3.89 41.38 11.78
N ARG A 523 2.88 41.19 10.91
CA ARG A 523 1.65 41.98 10.94
C ARG A 523 0.80 41.72 12.19
N ASN A 524 0.75 40.47 12.65
CA ASN A 524 0.03 40.08 13.86
C ASN A 524 0.63 40.71 15.12
N SER A 525 1.93 41.03 15.10
CA SER A 525 2.60 41.79 16.16
C SER A 525 2.49 43.31 16.00
N GLY A 526 1.62 43.81 15.12
CA GLY A 526 1.36 45.24 14.93
C GLY A 526 2.40 45.99 14.09
N LEU A 527 3.34 45.30 13.45
CA LEU A 527 4.39 45.91 12.63
C LEU A 527 4.04 45.89 11.13
N ASN A 528 4.41 46.96 10.41
CA ASN A 528 4.23 47.04 8.96
C ASN A 528 5.44 46.43 8.23
N THR A 529 5.21 45.53 7.26
CA THR A 529 6.29 44.86 6.52
C THR A 529 7.10 45.81 5.62
N ARG A 530 6.55 46.99 5.26
CA ARG A 530 7.24 47.99 4.42
C ARG A 530 8.53 48.52 5.06
N GLN A 531 8.62 48.56 6.40
CA GLN A 531 9.79 49.10 7.12
C GLN A 531 11.06 48.24 6.97
N PHE A 532 10.92 46.97 6.58
CA PHE A 532 12.04 46.05 6.44
C PHE A 532 12.73 46.13 5.07
N GLY A 533 12.10 46.78 4.07
CA GLY A 533 12.73 47.04 2.76
C GLY A 533 12.93 45.81 1.87
N CYS A 534 12.16 44.74 2.09
CA CYS A 534 12.22 43.49 1.32
C CYS A 534 10.83 43.02 0.81
N PRO A 535 10.09 43.84 0.03
CA PRO A 535 8.73 43.52 -0.37
C PRO A 535 8.60 42.21 -1.15
N SER A 536 9.51 41.93 -2.10
CA SER A 536 9.51 40.68 -2.88
C SER A 536 9.68 39.41 -2.04
N PHE A 537 10.30 39.51 -0.85
CA PHE A 537 10.34 38.38 0.07
C PHE A 537 8.96 38.12 0.66
N PHE A 538 8.30 39.15 1.20
CA PHE A 538 6.99 39.02 1.85
C PHE A 538 5.85 38.57 0.94
N VAL A 539 6.02 38.64 -0.37
CA VAL A 539 5.05 38.14 -1.38
C VAL A 539 5.47 36.83 -2.04
N ASN A 540 6.59 36.23 -1.62
CA ASN A 540 7.21 35.00 -2.17
C ASN A 540 7.76 35.11 -3.60
N GLU A 541 8.00 36.31 -4.12
CA GLU A 541 8.66 36.47 -5.42
C GLU A 541 10.15 36.13 -5.37
N ARG A 542 10.82 36.41 -4.25
CA ARG A 542 12.25 36.15 -4.06
C ARG A 542 12.57 35.72 -2.65
N GLN A 543 13.29 34.60 -2.53
CA GLN A 543 13.85 34.18 -1.26
C GLN A 543 14.95 35.12 -0.78
N LEU A 544 15.13 35.17 0.54
CA LEU A 544 16.03 36.08 1.21
C LEU A 544 17.18 35.29 1.85
N SER A 545 18.43 35.75 1.69
CA SER A 545 19.58 35.13 2.34
C SER A 545 19.51 35.29 3.86
N LYS A 546 20.03 34.34 4.63
CA LYS A 546 20.11 34.43 6.10
C LYS A 546 20.72 35.74 6.60
N GLU A 547 21.80 36.21 5.97
CA GLU A 547 22.46 37.48 6.32
C GLU A 547 21.53 38.69 6.14
N LEU A 548 20.87 38.79 4.98
CA LEU A 548 19.88 39.83 4.75
C LEU A 548 18.66 39.68 5.68
N PHE A 549 18.29 38.46 6.07
CA PHE A 549 17.12 38.23 6.93
C PHE A 549 17.42 38.76 8.32
N LYS A 550 18.61 38.46 8.84
CA LYS A 550 19.11 39.05 10.07
C LYS A 550 19.16 40.57 10.00
N LYS A 551 19.87 41.12 9.00
CA LYS A 551 20.07 42.57 8.87
C LYS A 551 18.79 43.36 8.66
N ASN A 552 17.91 42.89 7.78
CA ASN A 552 16.75 43.65 7.36
C ASN A 552 15.51 43.38 8.21
N ILE A 553 15.42 42.23 8.87
CA ILE A 553 14.25 41.82 9.68
C ILE A 553 14.64 41.74 11.16
N LEU A 554 15.49 40.79 11.55
CA LEU A 554 15.78 40.53 12.98
C LEU A 554 16.38 41.72 13.71
N ASP A 555 17.40 42.37 13.14
CA ASP A 555 18.11 43.50 13.77
C ASP A 555 17.22 44.75 13.90
N LYS A 556 16.10 44.82 13.17
CA LYS A 556 15.13 45.92 13.23
C LYS A 556 13.97 45.66 14.19
N ILE A 557 13.82 44.44 14.70
CA ILE A 557 12.74 44.08 15.62
C ILE A 557 13.21 44.32 17.06
N LYS A 558 12.48 45.17 17.78
CA LYS A 558 12.72 45.47 19.20
C LYS A 558 12.00 44.54 20.17
N ASP A 559 10.92 43.91 19.71
CA ASP A 559 10.14 42.95 20.50
C ASP A 559 10.89 41.61 20.57
N GLU A 560 11.33 41.23 21.77
CA GLU A 560 12.12 40.02 22.00
C GLU A 560 11.35 38.72 21.73
N ASP A 561 10.03 38.68 21.93
CA ASP A 561 9.22 37.49 21.65
C ASP A 561 9.07 37.28 20.14
N LEU A 562 8.71 38.34 19.42
CA LEU A 562 8.65 38.31 17.96
C LEU A 562 10.01 37.97 17.35
N LYS A 563 11.09 38.57 17.88
CA LYS A 563 12.45 38.31 17.42
C LYS A 563 12.83 36.84 17.59
N LYS A 564 12.59 36.25 18.76
CA LYS A 564 12.82 34.81 19.00
C LYS A 564 12.05 33.91 18.04
N ARG A 565 10.77 34.22 17.79
CA ARG A 565 9.94 33.45 16.85
C ARG A 565 10.49 33.50 15.42
N LEU A 566 11.03 34.64 14.99
CA LEU A 566 11.63 34.78 13.66
C LEU A 566 13.09 34.27 13.60
N GLU A 567 13.82 34.28 14.72
CA GLU A 567 15.16 33.72 14.83
C GLU A 567 15.19 32.23 14.53
N MET A 568 14.12 31.49 14.84
CA MET A 568 13.98 30.07 14.47
C MET A 568 14.22 29.84 12.98
N PHE A 569 13.69 30.70 12.10
CA PHE A 569 13.90 30.59 10.65
C PHE A 569 15.35 30.89 10.23
N TYR A 570 16.02 31.78 10.95
CA TYR A 570 17.43 32.11 10.68
C TYR A 570 18.37 30.98 11.13
N LEU A 571 18.07 30.34 12.27
CA LEU A 571 18.84 29.25 12.85
C LEU A 571 18.64 27.90 12.15
N SER A 572 17.61 27.78 11.30
CA SER A 572 17.29 26.57 10.55
C SER A 572 18.51 25.92 9.90
N ASN A 573 18.77 24.63 10.12
CA ASN A 573 19.91 23.92 9.50
C ASN A 573 19.59 23.44 8.07
N LEU A 574 18.46 23.84 7.49
CA LEU A 574 18.06 23.42 6.15
C LEU A 574 18.40 24.48 5.10
N ILE A 575 18.72 24.03 3.90
CA ILE A 575 18.94 24.87 2.72
C ILE A 575 18.10 24.36 1.57
N ALA A 576 17.36 25.29 0.96
CA ALA A 576 16.61 25.06 -0.26
C ALA A 576 17.52 25.22 -1.48
N VAL A 577 17.62 24.17 -2.31
CA VAL A 577 18.48 24.14 -3.50
C VAL A 577 17.66 23.97 -4.76
N LYS A 578 17.77 24.95 -5.66
CA LYS A 578 16.96 25.00 -6.88
C LYS A 578 17.42 23.95 -7.89
N ILE A 579 16.49 23.17 -8.43
CA ILE A 579 16.72 22.25 -9.54
C ILE A 579 17.03 23.04 -10.80
N SER A 580 18.13 22.71 -11.48
CA SER A 580 18.51 23.28 -12.76
C SER A 580 18.10 22.43 -13.95
N LYS A 581 18.13 21.10 -13.81
CA LYS A 581 17.93 20.18 -14.93
C LYS A 581 17.47 18.81 -14.48
N ILE A 582 16.59 18.18 -15.27
CA ILE A 582 16.16 16.78 -15.10
C ILE A 582 16.28 16.06 -16.46
N ASP A 583 17.12 15.03 -16.56
CA ASP A 583 17.35 14.26 -17.80
C ASP A 583 17.10 12.76 -17.59
N SER A 584 16.34 12.10 -18.47
CA SER A 584 16.27 10.61 -18.46
C SER A 584 17.61 9.99 -18.90
N ILE A 585 18.03 8.94 -18.18
CA ILE A 585 19.26 8.17 -18.40
C ILE A 585 18.92 6.75 -18.90
N GLY A 586 17.64 6.44 -19.12
CA GLY A 586 17.13 5.13 -19.48
C GLY A 586 17.10 4.12 -18.32
N VAL A 587 16.76 2.87 -18.65
CA VAL A 587 16.62 1.78 -17.68
C VAL A 587 18.00 1.30 -17.22
N LYS A 588 18.22 1.32 -15.90
CA LYS A 588 19.45 0.87 -15.25
C LYS A 588 19.11 0.15 -13.94
N LYS A 589 20.10 -0.56 -13.40
CA LYS A 589 20.03 -1.08 -12.03
C LYS A 589 19.81 0.06 -11.05
N THR A 590 18.95 -0.18 -10.08
CA THR A 590 18.61 0.74 -9.01
C THR A 590 18.61 0.03 -7.66
N VAL A 591 18.83 0.81 -6.61
CA VAL A 591 18.80 0.36 -5.23
C VAL A 591 17.73 1.14 -4.49
N ASP A 592 16.93 0.41 -3.72
CA ASP A 592 15.94 0.96 -2.81
C ASP A 592 16.34 0.57 -1.38
N ILE A 593 16.26 1.52 -0.44
CA ILE A 593 16.48 1.28 0.98
C ILE A 593 15.33 1.85 1.80
N GLU A 594 14.95 1.14 2.86
CA GLU A 594 14.04 1.64 3.88
C GLU A 594 14.83 1.90 5.17
N THR A 595 14.71 3.11 5.71
CA THR A 595 15.20 3.49 7.03
C THR A 595 14.06 3.70 8.03
N LYS A 596 14.35 3.61 9.33
CA LYS A 596 13.33 3.81 10.38
C LYS A 596 12.75 5.22 10.41
N ASN A 597 13.55 6.24 10.08
CA ASN A 597 13.16 7.65 10.16
C ASN A 597 12.49 8.16 8.88
N HIS A 598 12.23 7.28 7.90
CA HIS A 598 11.55 7.62 6.64
C HIS A 598 12.31 8.59 5.71
N ASN A 599 13.56 8.94 6.03
CA ASN A 599 14.44 9.69 5.15
C ASN A 599 15.92 9.34 5.41
N PHE A 600 16.79 9.77 4.51
CA PHE A 600 18.26 9.70 4.69
C PHE A 600 18.97 10.74 3.81
N LEU A 601 20.26 10.94 4.08
CA LEU A 601 21.12 11.80 3.27
C LEU A 601 21.74 11.03 2.10
N ALA A 602 21.51 11.50 0.88
CA ALA A 602 21.96 10.88 -0.37
C ALA A 602 22.59 11.94 -1.30
N ASN A 603 23.85 11.75 -1.70
CA ASN A 603 24.63 12.73 -2.47
C ASN A 603 24.54 14.18 -1.93
N GLY A 604 24.39 14.36 -0.62
CA GLY A 604 24.28 15.67 0.04
C GLY A 604 22.86 16.25 0.09
N LEU A 605 21.87 15.59 -0.50
CA LEU A 605 20.46 15.96 -0.47
C LEU A 605 19.68 15.08 0.51
N ILE A 606 18.61 15.60 1.09
CA ILE A 606 17.69 14.83 1.94
C ILE A 606 16.64 14.19 1.04
N VAL A 607 16.57 12.85 1.06
CA VAL A 607 15.66 12.07 0.23
C VAL A 607 14.70 11.25 1.10
N HIS A 608 13.49 11.00 0.59
CA HIS A 608 12.49 10.21 1.30
C HIS A 608 12.75 8.70 1.05
N ASN A 609 12.33 7.86 1.98
CA ASN A 609 12.37 6.40 1.80
C ASN A 609 11.28 5.92 0.84
N SER A 610 11.49 4.74 0.26
CA SER A 610 10.44 4.09 -0.52
C SER A 610 9.10 3.97 0.20
N ALA A 611 8.04 4.27 -0.55
CA ALA A 611 6.63 4.38 -0.15
C ALA A 611 6.00 3.09 0.40
N GLN A 612 6.78 2.10 0.87
CA GLN A 612 6.24 0.93 1.58
C GLN A 612 5.60 1.28 2.95
N ARG A 613 5.73 2.52 3.45
CA ARG A 613 4.87 3.08 4.52
C ARG A 613 3.38 3.09 4.11
N TYR A 614 3.12 3.45 2.85
CA TYR A 614 1.96 3.09 2.03
C TYR A 614 1.44 1.71 2.36
N HIS A 615 2.27 0.73 2.03
CA HIS A 615 1.91 -0.68 2.08
C HIS A 615 1.66 -1.19 3.50
N ARG A 616 2.44 -0.81 4.52
CA ARG A 616 2.22 -1.25 5.91
C ARG A 616 1.03 -0.58 6.60
N ILE A 617 0.82 0.73 6.38
CA ILE A 617 -0.35 1.43 6.92
C ILE A 617 -1.61 0.95 6.18
N THR A 618 -1.58 0.81 4.85
CA THR A 618 -2.70 0.26 4.08
C THR A 618 -2.96 -1.21 4.39
N GLU A 619 -1.94 -2.05 4.61
CA GLU A 619 -2.12 -3.44 5.06
C GLU A 619 -2.67 -3.50 6.48
N GLY A 620 -2.19 -2.65 7.40
CA GLY A 620 -2.75 -2.55 8.76
C GLY A 620 -4.22 -2.14 8.74
N LEU A 621 -4.57 -1.09 7.99
CA LEU A 621 -5.94 -0.63 7.83
C LEU A 621 -6.82 -1.64 7.07
N ALA A 622 -6.27 -2.34 6.06
CA ALA A 622 -6.97 -3.41 5.35
C ALA A 622 -7.24 -4.61 6.27
N LYS A 623 -6.29 -5.01 7.12
CA LYS A 623 -6.47 -6.05 8.13
C LYS A 623 -7.54 -5.69 9.14
N GLU A 624 -7.56 -4.45 9.62
CA GLU A 624 -8.64 -3.96 10.50
C GLU A 624 -9.99 -3.97 9.79
N PHE A 625 -10.03 -3.56 8.52
CA PHE A 625 -11.24 -3.62 7.69
C PHE A 625 -11.72 -5.07 7.52
N TYR A 626 -10.85 -6.01 7.14
CA TYR A 626 -11.18 -7.43 7.02
C TYR A 626 -11.69 -8.02 8.33
N ARG A 627 -11.06 -7.69 9.47
CA ARG A 627 -11.52 -8.14 10.78
C ARG A 627 -12.91 -7.60 11.12
N LYS A 628 -13.19 -6.34 10.77
CA LYS A 628 -14.52 -5.72 10.94
C LYS A 628 -15.58 -6.42 10.09
N ILE A 629 -15.25 -6.77 8.84
CA ILE A 629 -16.15 -7.55 7.96
C ILE A 629 -16.40 -8.94 8.54
N ALA A 630 -15.36 -9.65 8.99
CA ALA A 630 -15.50 -10.98 9.57
C ALA A 630 -16.37 -10.99 10.84
N GLU A 631 -16.24 -9.99 11.72
CA GLU A 631 -17.11 -9.86 12.91
C GLU A 631 -18.57 -9.58 12.53
N LEU A 632 -18.82 -8.76 11.51
CA LEU A 632 -20.19 -8.52 11.02
C LEU A 632 -20.77 -9.77 10.38
N PHE A 633 -19.99 -10.46 9.57
CA PHE A 633 -20.40 -11.70 8.92
C PHE A 633 -20.71 -12.79 9.97
N LYS A 634 -19.88 -12.90 11.01
CA LYS A 634 -20.12 -13.75 12.18
C LYS A 634 -21.44 -13.41 12.87
N LYS A 635 -21.71 -12.12 13.13
CA LYS A 635 -22.95 -11.69 13.79
C LYS A 635 -24.20 -12.12 13.02
N GLU A 636 -24.19 -12.02 11.69
CA GLU A 636 -25.34 -12.36 10.85
C GLU A 636 -25.54 -13.87 10.67
N PHE A 637 -24.44 -14.62 10.49
CA PHE A 637 -24.52 -16.01 10.01
C PHE A 637 -24.13 -17.10 11.02
N PHE A 638 -23.41 -16.77 12.10
CA PHE A 638 -22.84 -17.79 13.00
C PHE A 638 -23.89 -18.63 13.74
N HIS A 639 -25.01 -18.02 14.15
CA HIS A 639 -26.09 -18.71 14.85
C HIS A 639 -27.18 -19.26 13.91
N MET A 640 -27.02 -19.09 12.59
CA MET A 640 -28.00 -19.50 11.61
C MET A 640 -27.83 -20.98 11.26
N LYS A 641 -28.66 -21.84 11.87
CA LYS A 641 -28.63 -23.30 11.66
C LYS A 641 -28.94 -23.70 10.21
N GLU A 642 -29.72 -22.90 9.51
CA GLU A 642 -30.20 -23.12 8.14
C GLU A 642 -29.18 -22.71 7.06
N LEU A 643 -28.01 -22.19 7.44
CA LEU A 643 -27.00 -21.74 6.49
C LEU A 643 -26.35 -22.93 5.75
N ASN A 644 -26.69 -23.10 4.48
CA ASN A 644 -26.19 -24.14 3.59
C ASN A 644 -24.74 -23.89 3.15
N GLY A 645 -24.35 -22.62 2.94
CA GLY A 645 -22.97 -22.28 2.59
C GLY A 645 -22.76 -20.80 2.35
N ILE A 646 -21.51 -20.43 2.01
CA ILE A 646 -21.08 -19.04 1.82
C ILE A 646 -20.40 -18.89 0.46
N LEU A 647 -20.79 -17.86 -0.29
CA LEU A 647 -20.13 -17.43 -1.52
C LEU A 647 -19.35 -16.14 -1.24
N VAL A 648 -18.09 -16.10 -1.68
CA VAL A 648 -17.22 -14.92 -1.54
C VAL A 648 -16.79 -14.42 -2.92
N GLY A 649 -16.98 -13.14 -3.18
CA GLY A 649 -16.61 -12.47 -4.42
C GLY A 649 -15.69 -11.27 -4.18
N GLY A 650 -14.94 -10.88 -5.20
CA GLY A 650 -14.21 -9.62 -5.19
C GLY A 650 -13.10 -9.53 -6.25
N PRO A 651 -12.65 -8.32 -6.58
CA PRO A 651 -11.65 -8.11 -7.62
C PRO A 651 -10.25 -8.51 -7.13
N GLY A 652 -9.54 -9.29 -7.95
CA GLY A 652 -8.14 -9.66 -7.71
C GLY A 652 -7.93 -10.42 -6.39
N PRO A 653 -6.78 -10.29 -5.71
CA PRO A 653 -6.44 -11.14 -4.56
C PRO A 653 -7.18 -10.79 -3.25
N THR A 654 -8.06 -9.77 -3.25
CA THR A 654 -8.65 -9.21 -2.03
C THR A 654 -9.50 -10.22 -1.26
N LYS A 655 -10.23 -11.08 -1.98
CA LYS A 655 -11.08 -12.14 -1.40
C LYS A 655 -10.25 -13.24 -0.75
N GLU A 656 -9.12 -13.61 -1.35
CA GLU A 656 -8.16 -14.57 -0.79
C GLU A 656 -7.45 -13.99 0.43
N ASP A 657 -7.05 -12.72 0.37
CA ASP A 657 -6.43 -11.99 1.48
C ASP A 657 -7.41 -11.89 2.67
N PHE A 658 -8.69 -11.58 2.42
CA PHE A 658 -9.73 -11.59 3.46
C PHE A 658 -9.88 -12.97 4.12
N LEU A 659 -9.93 -14.06 3.35
CA LEU A 659 -10.07 -15.40 3.91
C LEU A 659 -8.87 -15.81 4.75
N LYS A 660 -7.67 -15.35 4.40
CA LYS A 660 -6.43 -15.64 5.16
C LYS A 660 -6.26 -14.75 6.39
N GLU A 661 -6.57 -13.46 6.27
CA GLU A 661 -6.19 -12.44 7.25
C GLU A 661 -7.37 -11.88 8.06
N GLY A 662 -8.61 -12.06 7.59
CA GLY A 662 -9.81 -11.51 8.22
C GLY A 662 -10.22 -12.16 9.53
N ASN A 663 -9.61 -13.29 9.90
CA ASN A 663 -9.94 -14.08 11.11
C ASN A 663 -11.42 -14.50 11.16
N LEU A 664 -11.96 -14.97 10.03
CA LEU A 664 -13.28 -15.59 10.01
C LEU A 664 -13.26 -16.86 10.88
N VAL A 665 -14.32 -17.07 11.68
CA VAL A 665 -14.40 -18.23 12.57
C VAL A 665 -14.42 -19.51 11.74
N THR A 666 -13.68 -20.53 12.16
CA THR A 666 -13.50 -21.81 11.45
C THR A 666 -14.83 -22.42 10.99
N ALA A 667 -15.85 -22.41 11.84
CA ALA A 667 -17.18 -22.93 11.50
C ALA A 667 -17.86 -22.25 10.28
N LEU A 668 -17.54 -20.99 10.01
CA LEU A 668 -18.00 -20.27 8.81
C LEU A 668 -17.02 -20.45 7.65
N MET A 669 -15.73 -20.53 7.93
CA MET A 669 -14.71 -20.77 6.91
C MET A 669 -14.89 -22.13 6.22
N ASP A 670 -15.25 -23.17 6.97
CA ASP A 670 -15.55 -24.51 6.46
C ASP A 670 -16.83 -24.55 5.60
N LYS A 671 -17.68 -23.52 5.69
CA LYS A 671 -18.90 -23.37 4.90
C LYS A 671 -18.70 -22.55 3.62
N VAL A 672 -17.48 -22.09 3.31
CA VAL A 672 -17.20 -21.35 2.06
C VAL A 672 -17.22 -22.32 0.88
N LEU A 673 -18.20 -22.13 -0.01
CA LEU A 673 -18.44 -23.01 -1.16
C LEU A 673 -17.69 -22.55 -2.41
N ALA A 674 -17.58 -21.24 -2.62
CA ALA A 674 -16.93 -20.67 -3.79
C ALA A 674 -16.28 -19.33 -3.49
N VAL A 675 -15.18 -19.09 -4.21
CA VAL A 675 -14.47 -17.81 -4.27
C VAL A 675 -14.41 -17.40 -5.74
N LYS A 676 -15.10 -16.32 -6.12
CA LYS A 676 -15.25 -15.87 -7.53
C LYS A 676 -14.62 -14.49 -7.74
N ASP A 677 -13.94 -14.31 -8.86
CA ASP A 677 -13.44 -12.99 -9.25
C ASP A 677 -14.57 -12.19 -9.92
N ILE A 678 -14.90 -11.04 -9.34
CA ILE A 678 -15.96 -10.14 -9.85
C ILE A 678 -15.46 -8.69 -9.78
N GLY A 679 -15.87 -7.88 -10.74
CA GLY A 679 -15.29 -6.55 -10.97
C GLY A 679 -15.72 -5.44 -9.99
N TYR A 680 -16.71 -5.69 -9.14
CA TYR A 680 -17.36 -4.68 -8.30
C TYR A 680 -17.67 -5.26 -6.91
N ALA A 681 -17.63 -4.42 -5.87
CA ALA A 681 -17.94 -4.81 -4.48
C ALA A 681 -19.14 -4.08 -3.87
N ASP A 682 -19.93 -3.45 -4.72
CA ASP A 682 -21.18 -2.78 -4.42
C ASP A 682 -22.36 -3.78 -4.35
N PRO A 683 -23.59 -3.32 -4.06
CA PRO A 683 -24.80 -4.14 -4.12
C PRO A 683 -24.99 -4.95 -5.41
N HIS A 684 -24.56 -4.42 -6.57
CA HIS A 684 -24.68 -5.12 -7.84
C HIS A 684 -23.69 -6.29 -7.95
N GLY A 685 -22.52 -6.17 -7.32
CA GLY A 685 -21.56 -7.27 -7.18
C GLY A 685 -22.15 -8.54 -6.55
N ILE A 686 -23.14 -8.41 -5.64
CA ILE A 686 -23.82 -9.57 -5.04
C ILE A 686 -24.65 -10.34 -6.08
N GLU A 687 -25.31 -9.63 -7.00
CA GLU A 687 -26.08 -10.23 -8.08
C GLU A 687 -25.15 -11.00 -9.03
N LEU A 688 -24.06 -10.37 -9.44
CA LEU A 688 -23.01 -11.00 -10.25
C LEU A 688 -22.39 -12.21 -9.57
N LEU A 689 -22.16 -12.16 -8.25
CA LEU A 689 -21.62 -13.29 -7.50
C LEU A 689 -22.54 -14.51 -7.59
N VAL A 690 -23.85 -14.31 -7.46
CA VAL A 690 -24.84 -15.39 -7.58
C VAL A 690 -24.87 -15.93 -9.00
N GLU A 691 -24.89 -15.05 -10.01
CA GLU A 691 -24.85 -15.44 -11.43
C GLU A 691 -23.60 -16.27 -11.75
N CYS A 692 -22.42 -15.81 -11.33
CA CYS A 692 -21.15 -16.50 -11.54
C CYS A 692 -21.01 -17.81 -10.74
N SER A 693 -21.89 -18.05 -9.77
CA SER A 693 -21.84 -19.22 -8.86
C SER A 693 -22.98 -20.21 -9.08
N GLN A 694 -23.80 -20.04 -10.12
CA GLN A 694 -24.89 -20.99 -10.44
C GLN A 694 -24.38 -22.42 -10.55
N ASP A 695 -23.21 -22.61 -11.17
CA ASP A 695 -22.58 -23.92 -11.33
C ASP A 695 -22.22 -24.60 -9.99
N VAL A 696 -21.92 -23.82 -8.95
CA VAL A 696 -21.58 -24.33 -7.62
C VAL A 696 -22.84 -24.61 -6.82
N LEU A 697 -23.86 -23.76 -6.93
CA LEU A 697 -25.14 -23.93 -6.26
C LEU A 697 -25.84 -25.21 -6.75
N GLU A 698 -25.88 -25.43 -8.07
CA GLU A 698 -26.41 -26.66 -8.66
C GLU A 698 -25.64 -27.90 -8.19
N LYS A 699 -24.30 -27.85 -8.17
CA LYS A 699 -23.46 -28.95 -7.66
C LYS A 699 -23.73 -29.28 -6.18
N GLN A 700 -24.03 -28.28 -5.34
CA GLN A 700 -24.35 -28.51 -3.93
C GLN A 700 -25.69 -29.20 -3.76
N GLU A 701 -26.71 -28.80 -4.53
CA GLU A 701 -28.00 -29.49 -4.56
C GLU A 701 -27.81 -30.97 -4.94
N ILE A 702 -27.04 -31.22 -6.02
CA ILE A 702 -26.70 -32.57 -6.49
C ILE A 702 -25.92 -33.37 -5.44
N TYR A 703 -24.95 -32.77 -4.75
CA TYR A 703 -24.14 -33.44 -3.72
C TYR A 703 -24.96 -33.79 -2.48
N ARG A 704 -25.90 -32.91 -2.09
CA ARG A 704 -26.85 -33.18 -1.00
C ARG A 704 -27.75 -34.36 -1.34
N GLU A 705 -28.31 -34.38 -2.56
CA GLU A 705 -29.11 -35.50 -3.06
C GLU A 705 -28.29 -36.80 -3.05
N LYS A 706 -27.04 -36.77 -3.54
CA LYS A 706 -26.13 -37.92 -3.53
C LYS A 706 -25.86 -38.45 -2.12
N ASN A 707 -25.48 -37.60 -1.17
CA ASN A 707 -25.22 -38.02 0.22
C ASN A 707 -26.46 -38.63 0.88
N LEU A 708 -27.64 -38.06 0.60
CA LEU A 708 -28.90 -38.58 1.09
C LEU A 708 -29.16 -39.98 0.51
N MET A 709 -28.89 -40.20 -0.77
CA MET A 709 -29.00 -41.51 -1.41
C MET A 709 -27.97 -42.51 -0.88
N GLU A 710 -26.71 -42.12 -0.70
CA GLU A 710 -25.70 -42.98 -0.08
C GLU A 710 -26.10 -43.38 1.34
N LYS A 711 -26.64 -42.45 2.14
CA LYS A 711 -27.18 -42.76 3.47
C LYS A 711 -28.32 -43.77 3.37
N PHE A 712 -29.27 -43.56 2.46
CA PHE A 712 -30.37 -44.47 2.21
C PHE A 712 -29.89 -45.87 1.81
N PHE A 713 -28.97 -46.00 0.85
CA PHE A 713 -28.43 -47.29 0.41
C PHE A 713 -27.60 -48.00 1.49
N ASN A 714 -26.82 -47.26 2.26
CA ASN A 714 -26.10 -47.81 3.40
C ASN A 714 -27.05 -48.36 4.47
N MET A 715 -28.13 -47.64 4.76
CA MET A 715 -29.17 -48.10 5.68
C MET A 715 -29.91 -49.32 5.10
N LEU A 716 -30.21 -49.32 3.81
CA LEU A 716 -30.81 -50.47 3.11
C LEU A 716 -29.94 -51.73 3.18
N GLY A 717 -28.61 -51.57 3.14
CA GLY A 717 -27.65 -52.67 3.23
C GLY A 717 -27.45 -53.20 4.65
N LYS A 718 -27.39 -52.33 5.66
CA LYS A 718 -27.00 -52.68 7.05
C LYS A 718 -28.17 -52.79 8.02
N GLU A 719 -29.20 -51.98 7.86
CA GLU A 719 -30.35 -51.83 8.76
C GLU A 719 -31.67 -51.96 7.98
N LYS A 720 -31.86 -53.11 7.32
CA LYS A 720 -33.06 -53.38 6.51
C LYS A 720 -34.37 -53.04 7.23
N ASP A 721 -34.45 -53.32 8.53
CA ASP A 721 -35.64 -53.06 9.34
C ASP A 721 -35.97 -51.57 9.56
N LYS A 722 -35.08 -50.64 9.16
CA LYS A 722 -35.28 -49.18 9.25
C LYS A 722 -35.38 -48.50 7.90
N THR A 723 -35.55 -49.25 6.83
CA THR A 723 -35.71 -48.72 5.47
C THR A 723 -36.78 -49.51 4.74
N ALA A 724 -37.63 -48.83 3.98
CA ALA A 724 -38.58 -49.47 3.08
C ALA A 724 -38.30 -49.02 1.65
N TYR A 725 -38.47 -49.91 0.67
CA TYR A 725 -38.28 -49.60 -0.75
C TYR A 725 -39.27 -50.39 -1.59
N LYS A 726 -39.62 -49.87 -2.78
CA LYS A 726 -40.76 -50.30 -3.60
C LYS A 726 -42.11 -49.88 -3.03
N LYS A 727 -43.08 -49.74 -3.93
CA LYS A 727 -44.40 -49.17 -3.66
C LYS A 727 -45.11 -49.84 -2.47
N ASP A 728 -45.20 -51.16 -2.44
CA ASP A 728 -45.99 -51.87 -1.42
C ASP A 728 -45.42 -51.78 0.00
N GLU A 729 -44.09 -51.81 0.15
CA GLU A 729 -43.42 -51.71 1.46
C GLU A 729 -43.49 -50.29 2.00
N VAL A 730 -43.28 -49.29 1.12
CA VAL A 730 -43.36 -47.87 1.49
C VAL A 730 -44.80 -47.48 1.82
N GLU A 731 -45.80 -47.97 1.09
CA GLU A 731 -47.22 -47.74 1.42
C GLU A 731 -47.61 -48.34 2.76
N LYS A 732 -47.14 -49.56 3.09
CA LYS A 732 -47.34 -50.14 4.42
C LYS A 732 -46.67 -49.27 5.49
N ALA A 733 -45.43 -48.87 5.27
CA ALA A 733 -44.69 -48.04 6.22
C ALA A 733 -45.34 -46.69 6.49
N LEU A 734 -45.84 -46.05 5.43
CA LEU A 734 -46.62 -44.82 5.53
C LEU A 734 -47.90 -45.07 6.32
N ASN A 735 -48.66 -46.12 6.02
CA ASN A 735 -49.90 -46.44 6.76
C ASN A 735 -49.67 -46.74 8.26
N PHE A 736 -48.51 -47.31 8.63
CA PHE A 736 -48.13 -47.53 10.03
C PHE A 736 -47.54 -46.28 10.73
N GLY A 737 -47.37 -45.16 10.01
CA GLY A 737 -46.74 -43.94 10.55
C GLY A 737 -45.26 -44.08 10.89
N ALA A 738 -44.62 -45.10 10.33
CA ALA A 738 -43.25 -45.48 10.65
C ALA A 738 -42.21 -44.74 9.79
N VAL A 739 -42.63 -43.95 8.79
CA VAL A 739 -41.71 -43.23 7.89
C VAL A 739 -41.25 -41.93 8.53
N GLU A 740 -39.94 -41.74 8.70
CA GLU A 740 -39.33 -40.46 9.06
C GLU A 740 -39.14 -39.58 7.82
N MET A 741 -38.60 -40.18 6.75
CA MET A 741 -38.26 -39.48 5.52
C MET A 741 -38.66 -40.32 4.31
N LEU A 742 -39.45 -39.74 3.43
CA LEU A 742 -39.91 -40.31 2.17
C LEU A 742 -39.08 -39.76 1.02
N LEU A 743 -38.56 -40.66 0.18
CA LEU A 743 -37.71 -40.36 -0.96
C LEU A 743 -38.50 -40.73 -2.23
N LEU A 744 -38.67 -39.77 -3.14
CA LEU A 744 -39.43 -39.96 -4.37
C LEU A 744 -38.61 -39.50 -5.58
N SER A 745 -38.57 -40.27 -6.65
CA SER A 745 -37.87 -39.86 -7.87
C SER A 745 -38.67 -38.82 -8.64
N ARG A 746 -37.99 -37.77 -9.13
CA ARG A 746 -38.57 -36.74 -10.02
C ARG A 746 -39.13 -37.33 -11.34
N LYS A 747 -38.76 -38.56 -11.72
CA LYS A 747 -39.29 -39.28 -12.90
C LYS A 747 -40.65 -39.97 -12.68
N LEU A 748 -41.16 -40.03 -11.45
CA LEU A 748 -42.48 -40.59 -11.17
C LEU A 748 -43.59 -39.77 -11.85
N LYS A 749 -44.72 -40.41 -12.13
CA LYS A 749 -45.90 -39.69 -12.62
C LYS A 749 -46.35 -38.70 -11.56
N LYS A 750 -46.77 -37.50 -11.97
CA LYS A 750 -47.28 -36.46 -11.05
C LYS A 750 -48.38 -37.00 -10.12
N GLU A 751 -49.25 -37.87 -10.63
CA GLU A 751 -50.32 -38.52 -9.86
C GLU A 751 -49.77 -39.42 -8.73
N ASP A 752 -48.66 -40.14 -8.98
CA ASP A 752 -48.01 -41.01 -8.00
C ASP A 752 -47.29 -40.18 -6.93
N ILE A 753 -46.59 -39.11 -7.34
CA ILE A 753 -45.91 -38.18 -6.41
C ILE A 753 -46.94 -37.58 -5.44
N GLN A 754 -48.04 -37.04 -5.98
CA GLN A 754 -49.13 -36.47 -5.19
C GLN A 754 -49.80 -37.51 -4.26
N LYS A 755 -49.93 -38.77 -4.69
CA LYS A 755 -50.45 -39.85 -3.83
C LYS A 755 -49.54 -40.06 -2.61
N TYR A 756 -48.23 -40.15 -2.85
CA TYR A 756 -47.25 -40.41 -1.81
C TYR A 756 -47.06 -39.24 -0.86
N GLU A 757 -47.05 -38.00 -1.39
CA GLU A 757 -47.03 -36.77 -0.60
C GLU A 757 -48.21 -36.72 0.39
N LYS A 758 -49.43 -37.00 -0.10
CA LYS A 758 -50.64 -37.10 0.75
C LYS A 758 -50.55 -38.17 1.84
N MET A 759 -49.93 -39.31 1.53
CA MET A 759 -49.74 -40.38 2.52
C MET A 759 -48.66 -40.03 3.56
N SER A 760 -47.62 -39.29 3.17
CA SER A 760 -46.61 -38.76 4.11
C SER A 760 -47.14 -37.64 4.99
N GLU A 761 -48.04 -36.80 4.48
CA GLU A 761 -48.70 -35.73 5.24
C GLU A 761 -49.49 -36.29 6.43
N ALA A 762 -50.25 -37.37 6.22
CA ALA A 762 -51.01 -38.06 7.27
C ALA A 762 -50.12 -38.61 8.41
N THR A 763 -48.82 -38.75 8.17
CA THR A 763 -47.87 -39.40 9.09
C THR A 763 -46.71 -38.50 9.49
N SER A 764 -46.73 -37.22 9.08
CA SER A 764 -45.68 -36.22 9.31
C SER A 764 -44.29 -36.68 8.84
N ALA A 765 -44.22 -37.42 7.73
CA ALA A 765 -42.96 -37.83 7.12
C ALA A 765 -42.40 -36.71 6.23
N LYS A 766 -41.08 -36.45 6.32
CA LYS A 766 -40.41 -35.44 5.47
C LYS A 766 -40.23 -35.97 4.05
N VAL A 767 -40.69 -35.26 3.03
CA VAL A 767 -40.56 -35.66 1.62
C VAL A 767 -39.33 -34.99 0.98
N GLU A 768 -38.54 -35.76 0.24
CA GLU A 768 -37.43 -35.26 -0.59
C GLU A 768 -37.54 -35.84 -2.01
N LEU A 769 -37.45 -34.97 -3.02
CA LEU A 769 -37.48 -35.33 -4.43
C LEU A 769 -36.07 -35.55 -4.96
N ILE A 770 -35.82 -36.72 -5.54
CA ILE A 770 -34.49 -37.17 -5.98
C ILE A 770 -34.39 -37.09 -7.51
N SER A 771 -33.40 -36.34 -8.01
CA SER A 771 -33.07 -36.29 -9.44
C SER A 771 -32.44 -37.60 -9.92
N VAL A 772 -32.47 -37.83 -11.23
CA VAL A 772 -31.81 -38.98 -11.89
C VAL A 772 -30.52 -38.59 -12.59
N GLU A 773 -30.00 -37.40 -12.29
CA GLU A 773 -28.75 -36.87 -12.83
C GLU A 773 -27.50 -37.48 -12.17
N THR A 774 -27.66 -38.10 -10.99
CA THR A 774 -26.59 -38.82 -10.28
C THR A 774 -26.67 -40.33 -10.54
N GLU A 775 -25.53 -41.03 -10.42
CA GLU A 775 -25.49 -42.50 -10.51
C GLU A 775 -26.40 -43.14 -9.43
N GLU A 776 -26.38 -42.60 -8.22
CA GLU A 776 -27.19 -43.04 -7.09
C GLU A 776 -28.69 -42.78 -7.33
N GLY A 777 -29.05 -41.63 -7.90
CA GLY A 777 -30.43 -41.32 -8.31
C GLY A 777 -30.94 -42.25 -9.40
N GLN A 778 -30.08 -42.62 -10.36
CA GLN A 778 -30.40 -43.63 -11.37
C GLN A 778 -30.54 -45.03 -10.77
N GLN A 779 -29.71 -45.41 -9.79
CA GLN A 779 -29.87 -46.65 -9.02
C GLN A 779 -31.17 -46.67 -8.23
N PHE A 780 -31.53 -45.55 -7.60
CA PHE A 780 -32.78 -45.40 -6.85
C PHE A 780 -34.00 -45.54 -7.76
N TRP A 781 -33.94 -44.95 -8.96
CA TRP A 781 -34.95 -45.15 -9.99
C TRP A 781 -35.08 -46.62 -10.40
N ASN A 782 -33.95 -47.33 -10.58
CA ASN A 782 -33.95 -48.75 -10.92
C ASN A 782 -34.55 -49.64 -9.82
N LEU A 783 -34.59 -49.18 -8.56
CA LEU A 783 -35.26 -49.86 -7.44
C LEU A 783 -36.77 -49.55 -7.35
N GLY A 784 -37.33 -48.78 -8.29
CA GLY A 784 -38.74 -48.42 -8.34
C GLY A 784 -39.05 -46.97 -7.99
N GLY A 785 -38.03 -46.15 -7.73
CA GLY A 785 -38.15 -44.69 -7.56
C GLY A 785 -38.92 -44.23 -6.32
N VAL A 786 -39.25 -45.14 -5.39
CA VAL A 786 -39.98 -44.88 -4.15
C VAL A 786 -39.26 -45.60 -3.01
N GLY A 787 -38.87 -44.86 -1.98
CA GLY A 787 -38.15 -45.39 -0.81
C GLY A 787 -38.42 -44.56 0.44
N ALA A 788 -38.15 -45.12 1.61
CA ALA A 788 -38.40 -44.47 2.89
C ALA A 788 -37.35 -44.87 3.94
N ILE A 789 -36.96 -43.91 4.77
CA ILE A 789 -36.22 -44.12 6.02
C ILE A 789 -37.23 -44.12 7.16
N LEU A 790 -37.15 -45.11 8.04
CA LEU A 790 -38.14 -45.34 9.08
C LEU A 790 -37.66 -44.86 10.45
N ARG A 791 -38.54 -44.18 11.19
CA ARG A 791 -38.34 -43.73 12.58
C ARG A 791 -38.41 -44.89 13.58
N PHE A 792 -39.17 -45.94 13.27
CA PHE A 792 -39.25 -47.19 14.03
C PHE A 792 -39.47 -48.37 13.09
N LYS A 793 -39.09 -49.57 13.55
CA LYS A 793 -39.19 -50.80 12.76
C LYS A 793 -40.65 -51.22 12.57
N ILE A 794 -40.98 -51.77 11.42
CA ILE A 794 -42.31 -52.31 11.07
C ILE A 794 -42.26 -53.83 11.01
#